data_AF-A0A482EAL8-F1
#
_entry.id   AF-A0A482EAL8-F1
#
_cell.length_a   1.000
_cell.length_b   1.000
_cell.length_c   1.000
_cell.angle_alpha   90.00
_cell.angle_beta   90.00
_cell.angle_gamma   90.00
#
_symmetry.space_group_name_H-M   'P 1'
#
loop_
_entity.id
_entity.type
_entity.pdbx_description
1 polymer ?
#
loop_
_entity_poly.entity_id
_entity_poly.type
_entity_poly.pdbx_seq_one_letter_code
_entity_poly.pdbx_strand_id
1 'polypeptide(L)'
;KTYLILPALNLTVSWELLNIYFTQSAGNIESLDFLWILRDYTSELICYSIIIKNCKNTKMYSTISHTQIEKNKFNSKVHPWYITGFSDAESCFMVEIIKTKTNWSVSVRFQIHLHKIDLPLALSIQKNLGHVINKTMIYLILFFICIIKDFSCINYCELQVAFVPLLVYDNADTQKLSILKDNQKKAGIYRWVNKVNGKTYIGSAVNLSHRLAQYYNIKQLLLNSMTINKALLKYGYSNFNLEILEYCKESDTEEAKNKIRNALIVNNHKANRLEILDTKTNTTTSYNSIRQAAEALQVSKTSLTYHVNNKKINDKLYRNRFIVNIKRSYHSYSATFYSKKTFTSLTPWGCIKDSSISNYNNSNQFGCYLAGLIEGSSSFILTPTNEKSKKGQVNYPSVKFIFHLKDLPLALLIQKELNKYKSEGSLTRKKGVNAYILTVNNKLGLLLLLSLINGYMRTPKIYALWKLIDWYNIKDSNLNLEKKPLNTSNLTSDAWLSGFVEADGHFSVRTTKNDKSTRIECKFELSQRQIDHNGKSNLYFLENIAELLSTVVKPVRVDKPNPEYRVRTTSLKGNLNLESYLNNYPLFGSKYLDFKCWIEVVDLFKSGKMDHKLNIEKVIKIKSNMNDKRTIFVWDHLNNFYNLDK
;
A
#
# COMPACT_ATOMS: atom_id res chain seq x y z
N LYS A 1 -30.60 29.04 -17.06
CA LYS A 1 -29.14 28.87 -17.04
C LYS A 1 -28.87 27.41 -17.35
N THR A 2 -28.28 27.12 -18.50
CA THR A 2 -27.94 25.75 -18.89
C THR A 2 -26.53 25.48 -18.37
N TYR A 3 -26.38 24.47 -17.52
CA TYR A 3 -25.10 24.10 -16.93
C TYR A 3 -24.52 22.95 -17.73
N LEU A 4 -23.31 23.13 -18.27
CA LEU A 4 -22.55 22.05 -18.88
C LEU A 4 -21.48 21.64 -17.86
N ILE A 5 -21.61 20.44 -17.29
CA ILE A 5 -20.68 19.89 -16.31
C ILE A 5 -19.87 18.81 -17.05
N LEU A 6 -18.59 19.08 -17.29
CA LEU A 6 -17.66 18.14 -17.90
C LEU A 6 -16.66 17.68 -16.83
N PRO A 7 -16.67 16.39 -16.41
CA PRO A 7 -15.60 15.86 -15.58
C PRO A 7 -14.32 15.76 -16.43
N ALA A 8 -13.23 16.35 -15.97
CA ALA A 8 -11.92 16.07 -16.52
C ALA A 8 -11.53 14.63 -16.11
N LEU A 9 -11.63 13.69 -17.05
CA LEU A 9 -11.27 12.29 -16.85
C LEU A 9 -9.78 12.14 -16.53
N ASN A 10 -9.50 11.23 -15.60
CA ASN A 10 -8.19 10.81 -15.15
C ASN A 10 -7.35 10.31 -16.35
N LEU A 11 -6.26 11.01 -16.68
CA LEU A 11 -5.37 10.66 -17.79
C LEU A 11 -4.46 9.47 -17.42
N THR A 12 -5.04 8.27 -17.32
CA THR A 12 -4.32 7.00 -17.45
C THR A 12 -5.24 5.94 -18.07
N VAL A 13 -5.06 5.72 -19.38
CA VAL A 13 -5.37 4.54 -20.24
C VAL A 13 -5.82 5.03 -21.65
N SER A 14 -5.43 4.26 -22.67
CA SER A 14 -5.18 4.58 -24.07
C SER A 14 -6.32 5.11 -24.95
N TRP A 15 -5.89 5.72 -26.06
CA TRP A 15 -6.59 6.40 -27.14
C TRP A 15 -7.56 5.52 -27.96
N GLU A 16 -8.74 6.07 -28.29
CA GLU A 16 -9.40 5.93 -29.59
C GLU A 16 -10.23 7.20 -29.88
N LEU A 17 -10.14 7.69 -31.12
CA LEU A 17 -10.81 8.91 -31.59
C LEU A 17 -12.24 8.58 -32.02
N LEU A 18 -13.24 9.18 -31.39
CA LEU A 18 -14.64 9.11 -31.83
C LEU A 18 -15.09 10.48 -32.33
N ASN A 19 -15.09 10.64 -33.65
CA ASN A 19 -15.74 11.73 -34.37
C ASN A 19 -17.24 11.45 -34.44
N ILE A 20 -18.09 12.31 -33.85
CA ILE A 20 -19.50 12.44 -34.29
C ILE A 20 -19.93 13.91 -34.20
N TYR A 21 -20.33 14.44 -35.36
CA TYR A 21 -21.08 15.68 -35.57
C TYR A 21 -22.58 15.44 -35.31
N PHE A 22 -23.32 16.41 -34.74
CA PHE A 22 -24.47 17.11 -35.36
C PHE A 22 -25.33 17.90 -34.36
N THR A 23 -26.13 18.79 -34.95
CA THR A 23 -26.77 20.05 -34.52
C THR A 23 -28.25 19.91 -34.09
N GLN A 24 -28.74 20.87 -33.27
CA GLN A 24 -30.10 21.52 -33.17
C GLN A 24 -31.40 20.66 -33.30
N SER A 25 -32.59 20.96 -32.73
CA SER A 25 -33.20 22.08 -32.00
C SER A 25 -34.61 21.65 -31.50
N ALA A 26 -35.07 22.28 -30.41
CA ALA A 26 -36.46 22.59 -29.96
C ALA A 26 -37.62 21.56 -30.04
N GLY A 27 -38.29 21.36 -28.89
CA GLY A 27 -39.75 21.10 -28.85
C GLY A 27 -40.20 19.89 -28.02
N ASN A 28 -40.62 20.15 -26.77
CA ASN A 28 -41.61 19.44 -25.93
C ASN A 28 -41.56 17.92 -25.61
N ILE A 29 -41.60 17.70 -24.28
CA ILE A 29 -42.42 16.79 -23.44
C ILE A 29 -42.16 15.27 -23.43
N GLU A 30 -41.64 14.87 -22.25
CA GLU A 30 -41.69 13.59 -21.50
C GLU A 30 -41.57 12.24 -22.20
N SER A 31 -40.50 11.49 -21.87
CA SER A 31 -40.59 10.36 -20.93
C SER A 31 -39.21 9.89 -20.48
N LEU A 32 -39.14 9.43 -19.23
CA LEU A 32 -38.01 8.76 -18.60
C LEU A 32 -37.52 7.57 -19.45
N ASP A 33 -36.21 7.44 -19.67
CA ASP A 33 -35.45 6.23 -19.35
C ASP A 33 -33.94 6.41 -19.61
N PHE A 34 -33.13 5.66 -18.85
CA PHE A 34 -31.66 5.56 -18.84
C PHE A 34 -30.86 6.48 -17.91
N LEU A 35 -30.96 6.15 -16.62
CA LEU A 35 -29.84 6.18 -15.68
C LEU A 35 -28.99 4.90 -15.86
N TRP A 36 -27.72 5.05 -16.25
CA TRP A 36 -26.58 4.39 -15.59
C TRP A 36 -25.28 4.81 -16.28
N ILE A 37 -24.39 5.45 -15.51
CA ILE A 37 -22.96 5.10 -15.34
C ILE A 37 -22.23 6.28 -14.68
N LEU A 38 -21.34 5.94 -13.73
CA LEU A 38 -20.48 6.77 -12.87
C LEU A 38 -21.10 7.38 -11.62
N ARG A 39 -21.39 6.53 -10.64
CA ARG A 39 -21.15 6.85 -9.23
C ARG A 39 -20.32 5.73 -8.61
N ASP A 40 -19.42 6.11 -7.72
CA ASP A 40 -18.68 5.31 -6.74
C ASP A 40 -17.23 4.98 -7.10
N TYR A 41 -16.34 5.94 -6.83
CA TYR A 41 -15.01 5.68 -6.29
C TYR A 41 -14.74 6.70 -5.17
N THR A 42 -14.74 6.25 -3.93
CA THR A 42 -14.08 6.93 -2.80
C THR A 42 -12.76 6.22 -2.56
N SER A 43 -11.68 6.99 -2.41
CA SER A 43 -10.39 6.48 -1.99
C SER A 43 -10.22 6.89 -0.52
N GLU A 44 -9.83 5.98 0.36
CA GLU A 44 -9.48 6.31 1.75
C GLU A 44 -7.98 6.08 1.95
N LEU A 45 -7.28 7.09 2.48
CA LEU A 45 -5.91 6.99 2.97
C LEU A 45 -5.88 7.01 4.50
N ILE A 46 -5.12 6.06 5.03
CA ILE A 46 -4.75 5.82 6.44
C ILE A 46 -3.52 6.69 6.76
N CYS A 47 -3.56 7.48 7.84
CA CYS A 47 -2.37 8.19 8.34
C CYS A 47 -1.62 7.36 9.38
N TYR A 48 -0.30 7.26 9.20
CA TYR A 48 0.66 6.78 10.19
C TYR A 48 1.26 7.96 10.95
N SER A 49 1.33 7.88 12.28
CA SER A 49 2.13 8.75 13.12
C SER A 49 3.56 8.17 13.26
N ILE A 50 4.57 8.98 12.96
CA ILE A 50 5.96 8.69 13.29
C ILE A 50 6.30 9.49 14.55
N ILE A 51 6.54 8.81 15.67
CA ILE A 51 7.19 9.41 16.85
C ILE A 51 8.65 8.95 16.85
N ILE A 52 9.57 9.92 16.77
CA ILE A 52 11.00 9.75 16.98
C ILE A 52 11.24 9.67 18.49
N LYS A 53 11.88 8.58 18.95
CA LYS A 53 12.42 8.47 20.31
C LYS A 53 13.65 9.38 20.45
N ASN A 54 13.69 10.18 21.51
CA ASN A 54 14.91 10.43 22.24
C ASN A 54 14.63 10.39 23.75
N CYS A 55 15.29 9.45 24.44
CA CYS A 55 15.33 9.39 25.89
C CYS A 55 16.48 10.27 26.41
N LYS A 56 16.22 11.04 27.46
CA LYS A 56 17.06 11.12 28.68
C LYS A 56 16.31 11.84 29.82
N ASN A 57 16.54 11.33 31.02
CA ASN A 57 15.88 11.58 32.30
C ASN A 57 15.91 13.04 32.79
N THR A 58 14.87 13.46 33.53
CA THR A 58 14.93 13.85 34.96
C THR A 58 13.52 13.90 35.59
N LYS A 59 13.43 13.47 36.86
CA LYS A 59 12.21 13.49 37.70
C LYS A 59 11.93 14.92 38.21
N MET A 60 10.66 15.28 38.40
CA MET A 60 10.18 16.04 39.57
C MET A 60 8.71 15.71 39.87
N TYR A 61 8.40 15.52 41.15
CA TYR A 61 7.07 15.40 41.74
C TYR A 61 6.62 16.76 42.29
N SER A 62 5.33 17.09 42.20
CA SER A 62 4.51 17.53 43.35
C SER A 62 3.04 17.78 42.94
N THR A 63 2.18 17.61 43.93
CA THR A 63 0.72 17.44 43.93
C THR A 63 -0.06 18.76 44.20
N ILE A 64 -1.41 18.71 44.14
CA ILE A 64 -2.46 19.67 44.62
C ILE A 64 -2.87 20.75 43.57
N SER A 65 -4.13 21.07 43.25
CA SER A 65 -5.51 20.64 43.62
C SER A 65 -6.53 21.23 42.61
N HIS A 66 -7.78 20.71 42.63
CA HIS A 66 -9.06 21.35 42.21
C HIS A 66 -9.01 22.89 42.15
N THR A 67 -9.56 23.63 41.19
CA THR A 67 -10.79 23.55 40.38
C THR A 67 -10.63 24.49 39.17
N GLN A 68 -11.17 24.15 38.00
CA GLN A 68 -12.19 24.93 37.28
C GLN A 68 -12.34 24.43 35.84
N ILE A 69 -13.60 24.36 35.44
CA ILE A 69 -14.08 23.97 34.12
C ILE A 69 -13.60 25.04 33.13
N GLU A 70 -12.58 24.73 32.34
CA GLU A 70 -12.32 25.45 31.09
C GLU A 70 -12.64 24.56 29.90
N LYS A 71 -13.53 25.10 29.05
CA LYS A 71 -13.88 24.58 27.73
C LYS A 71 -12.59 24.39 26.93
N ASN A 72 -12.11 23.17 26.81
CA ASN A 72 -10.97 22.88 25.94
C ASN A 72 -11.34 23.16 24.48
N LYS A 73 -10.86 24.32 24.00
CA LYS A 73 -10.65 24.66 22.60
C LYS A 73 -10.03 23.46 21.88
N PHE A 74 -10.74 22.87 20.92
CA PHE A 74 -10.12 22.05 19.89
C PHE A 74 -9.18 22.95 19.07
N ASN A 75 -7.91 22.98 19.47
CA ASN A 75 -6.86 23.67 18.76
C ASN A 75 -5.89 22.63 18.21
N SER A 76 -6.35 21.87 17.21
CA SER A 76 -5.47 21.02 16.40
C SER A 76 -5.44 21.60 14.99
N LYS A 77 -4.36 22.33 14.68
CA LYS A 77 -4.03 22.73 13.31
C LYS A 77 -3.75 21.44 12.53
N VAL A 78 -4.56 21.11 11.52
CA VAL A 78 -4.37 19.89 10.73
C VAL A 78 -3.07 20.01 9.93
N HIS A 79 -2.28 18.95 9.84
CA HIS A 79 -1.00 18.99 9.14
C HIS A 79 -1.23 19.17 7.62
N PRO A 80 -0.49 20.03 6.90
CA PRO A 80 -0.67 20.21 5.45
C PRO A 80 -0.63 18.92 4.63
N TRP A 81 0.32 18.01 4.92
CA TRP A 81 0.40 16.67 4.29
C TRP A 81 -0.83 15.77 4.53
N TYR A 82 -1.59 15.99 5.61
CA TYR A 82 -2.85 15.29 5.82
C TYR A 82 -3.89 15.79 4.83
N ILE A 83 -3.99 17.11 4.65
CA ILE A 83 -4.93 17.73 3.71
C ILE A 83 -4.62 17.28 2.27
N THR A 84 -3.35 17.18 1.88
CA THR A 84 -2.98 16.71 0.53
C THR A 84 -3.37 15.25 0.31
N GLY A 85 -3.00 14.35 1.23
CA GLY A 85 -3.36 12.93 1.12
C GLY A 85 -4.87 12.69 1.18
N PHE A 86 -5.60 13.49 1.98
CA PHE A 86 -7.05 13.47 2.04
C PHE A 86 -7.69 13.99 0.75
N SER A 87 -7.09 15.03 0.14
CA SER A 87 -7.56 15.60 -1.11
C SER A 87 -7.37 14.65 -2.28
N ASP A 88 -6.26 13.91 -2.36
CA ASP A 88 -6.05 12.88 -3.39
C ASP A 88 -7.16 11.81 -3.40
N ALA A 89 -7.86 11.67 -2.27
CA ALA A 89 -8.82 10.62 -2.00
C ALA A 89 -10.28 11.06 -2.19
N GLU A 90 -10.63 12.24 -1.67
CA GLU A 90 -12.03 12.73 -1.53
C GLU A 90 -12.30 14.06 -2.26
N SER A 91 -11.29 14.65 -2.90
CA SER A 91 -11.43 15.93 -3.60
C SER A 91 -11.64 15.82 -5.10
N CYS A 92 -12.21 16.87 -5.68
CA CYS A 92 -12.41 17.02 -7.10
C CYS A 92 -12.06 18.45 -7.54
N PHE A 93 -11.29 18.56 -8.63
CA PHE A 93 -11.07 19.81 -9.34
C PHE A 93 -12.11 19.93 -10.45
N MET A 94 -12.89 21.01 -10.44
CA MET A 94 -13.93 21.27 -11.42
C MET A 94 -13.70 22.60 -12.13
N VAL A 95 -13.97 22.62 -13.43
CA VAL A 95 -14.06 23.85 -14.21
C VAL A 95 -15.52 24.09 -14.53
N GLU A 96 -16.09 25.13 -13.93
CA GLU A 96 -17.45 25.54 -14.15
C GLU A 96 -17.49 26.67 -15.19
N ILE A 97 -18.22 26.46 -16.27
CA ILE A 97 -18.44 27.45 -17.32
C ILE A 97 -19.90 27.91 -17.22
N ILE A 98 -20.10 29.15 -16.78
CA ILE A 98 -21.44 29.74 -16.61
C ILE A 98 -21.70 30.71 -17.75
N LYS A 99 -22.72 30.42 -18.56
CA LYS A 99 -23.24 31.35 -19.55
C LYS A 99 -24.30 32.26 -18.92
N THR A 100 -24.04 33.56 -18.89
CA THR A 100 -25.07 34.59 -18.63
C THR A 100 -25.62 35.12 -19.96
N LYS A 101 -26.66 35.96 -19.94
CA LYS A 101 -27.30 36.46 -21.17
C LYS A 101 -26.33 37.18 -22.11
N THR A 102 -25.24 37.76 -21.59
CA THR A 102 -24.31 38.59 -22.36
C THR A 102 -22.85 38.16 -22.26
N ASN A 103 -22.46 37.28 -21.32
CA ASN A 103 -21.07 36.88 -21.12
C ASN A 103 -20.93 35.42 -20.65
N TRP A 104 -19.78 34.84 -20.96
CA TRP A 104 -19.32 33.57 -20.40
C TRP A 104 -18.38 33.84 -19.23
N SER A 105 -18.58 33.18 -18.10
CA SER A 105 -17.61 33.15 -17.01
C SER A 105 -17.09 31.73 -16.81
N VAL A 106 -15.79 31.61 -16.62
CA VAL A 106 -15.11 30.34 -16.33
C VAL A 106 -14.55 30.44 -14.91
N SER A 107 -14.89 29.47 -14.07
CA SER A 107 -14.46 29.39 -12.67
C SER A 107 -13.86 28.03 -12.41
N VAL A 108 -12.66 27.99 -11.85
CA VAL A 108 -12.04 26.75 -11.36
C VAL A 108 -12.37 26.61 -9.88
N ARG A 109 -12.86 25.44 -9.49
CA ARG A 109 -13.28 25.12 -8.12
C ARG A 109 -12.59 23.87 -7.63
N PHE A 110 -12.21 23.89 -6.36
CA PHE A 110 -11.78 22.72 -5.63
C PHE A 110 -12.88 22.35 -4.63
N GLN A 111 -13.33 21.08 -4.67
CA GLN A 111 -14.43 20.58 -3.85
C GLN A 111 -14.01 19.32 -3.11
N ILE A 112 -14.40 19.21 -1.85
CA ILE A 112 -14.26 17.98 -1.06
C ILE A 112 -15.66 17.52 -0.68
N HIS A 113 -15.98 16.27 -0.97
CA HIS A 113 -17.29 15.69 -0.67
C HIS A 113 -17.21 14.91 0.65
N LEU A 114 -17.90 15.38 1.68
CA LEU A 114 -17.89 14.71 2.99
C LEU A 114 -19.28 14.39 3.51
N HIS A 115 -19.37 13.30 4.26
CA HIS A 115 -20.58 12.95 4.97
C HIS A 115 -20.81 13.91 6.15
N LYS A 116 -22.06 14.10 6.56
CA LYS A 116 -22.43 15.04 7.64
C LYS A 116 -21.79 14.71 8.99
N ILE A 117 -21.47 13.43 9.22
CA ILE A 117 -20.77 12.96 10.42
C ILE A 117 -19.36 13.57 10.51
N ASP A 118 -18.72 13.86 9.38
CA ASP A 118 -17.35 14.37 9.30
C ASP A 118 -17.30 15.91 9.29
N LEU A 119 -18.40 16.57 9.67
CA LEU A 119 -18.47 18.02 9.84
C LEU A 119 -17.33 18.60 10.71
N PRO A 120 -16.92 17.98 11.84
CA PRO A 120 -15.80 18.48 12.63
C PRO A 120 -14.47 18.49 11.84
N LEU A 121 -14.24 17.46 11.02
CA LEU A 121 -13.05 17.37 10.16
C LEU A 121 -13.08 18.47 9.10
N ALA A 122 -14.22 18.67 8.47
CA ALA A 122 -14.37 19.68 7.43
C ALA A 122 -14.18 21.12 7.97
N LEU A 123 -14.67 21.40 9.19
CA LEU A 123 -14.42 22.66 9.91
C LEU A 123 -12.94 22.85 10.25
N SER A 124 -12.23 21.76 10.57
CA SER A 124 -10.78 21.80 10.84
C SER A 124 -9.95 22.08 9.59
N ILE A 125 -10.35 21.53 8.44
CA ILE A 125 -9.73 21.79 7.13
C ILE A 125 -10.01 23.24 6.69
N GLN A 126 -11.24 23.73 6.89
CA GLN A 126 -11.63 25.12 6.61
C GLN A 126 -10.77 26.11 7.40
N LYS A 127 -10.59 25.88 8.72
CA LYS A 127 -9.77 26.75 9.59
C LYS A 127 -8.33 26.86 9.09
N ASN A 128 -7.82 25.84 8.40
CA ASN A 128 -6.48 25.80 7.86
C ASN A 128 -6.32 26.44 6.47
N LEU A 129 -7.36 26.38 5.63
CA LEU A 129 -7.30 26.84 4.23
C LEU A 129 -7.88 28.24 4.00
N GLY A 130 -8.57 28.83 4.99
CA GLY A 130 -9.08 30.21 4.93
C GLY A 130 -10.56 30.33 4.51
N HIS A 131 -10.97 31.49 3.96
CA HIS A 131 -12.37 31.80 3.65
C HIS A 131 -13.03 30.79 2.68
N VAL A 132 -14.22 30.30 3.07
CA VAL A 132 -14.97 29.21 2.40
C VAL A 132 -16.46 29.53 2.41
N ILE A 133 -17.17 29.26 1.32
CA ILE A 133 -18.63 29.46 1.18
C ILE A 133 -19.32 28.10 1.39
N ASN A 134 -20.20 28.01 2.40
CA ASN A 134 -21.00 26.82 2.66
C ASN A 134 -22.31 26.84 1.86
N LYS A 135 -22.69 25.70 1.27
CA LYS A 135 -24.07 25.49 0.79
C LYS A 135 -24.55 24.10 1.20
N THR A 136 -25.52 24.05 2.12
CA THR A 136 -26.12 22.82 2.62
C THR A 136 -27.24 22.33 1.70
N MET A 137 -27.18 21.06 1.31
CA MET A 137 -28.33 20.30 0.80
C MET A 137 -28.55 19.10 1.73
N ILE A 138 -29.80 18.68 1.89
CA ILE A 138 -30.34 17.99 3.09
C ILE A 138 -29.71 16.61 3.42
N TYR A 139 -28.83 16.04 2.58
CA TYR A 139 -28.12 14.78 2.87
C TYR A 139 -26.60 14.78 2.60
N LEU A 140 -26.00 15.91 2.18
CA LEU A 140 -24.57 15.99 1.85
C LEU A 140 -24.03 17.38 2.21
N ILE A 141 -22.86 17.46 2.83
CA ILE A 141 -22.19 18.75 3.04
C ILE A 141 -21.21 18.99 1.89
N LEU A 142 -21.48 20.01 1.08
CA LEU A 142 -20.61 20.44 -0.01
C LEU A 142 -19.72 21.60 0.48
N PHE A 143 -18.40 21.39 0.47
CA PHE A 143 -17.40 22.40 0.80
C PHE A 143 -16.78 22.98 -0.47
N PHE A 144 -16.79 24.32 -0.60
CA PHE A 144 -16.20 25.04 -1.74
C PHE A 144 -14.98 25.84 -1.31
N ILE A 145 -13.82 25.55 -1.91
CA ILE A 145 -12.67 26.46 -1.87
C ILE A 145 -12.59 27.16 -3.22
N CYS A 146 -12.95 28.45 -3.22
CA CYS A 146 -12.62 29.34 -4.33
C CYS A 146 -11.17 29.78 -4.14
N ILE A 147 -10.28 29.33 -5.01
CA ILE A 147 -8.93 29.90 -5.09
C ILE A 147 -9.10 31.28 -5.75
N ILE A 148 -9.23 32.32 -4.92
CA ILE A 148 -8.83 33.66 -5.33
C ILE A 148 -7.31 33.69 -5.28
N LYS A 149 -6.74 34.34 -6.30
CA LYS A 149 -5.31 34.57 -6.53
C LYS A 149 -4.53 34.83 -5.23
N ASP A 150 -3.28 34.36 -5.26
CA ASP A 150 -2.18 34.68 -4.37
C ASP A 150 -2.16 33.89 -3.04
N PHE A 151 -1.28 32.87 -2.96
CA PHE A 151 -0.49 32.63 -1.76
C PHE A 151 0.82 31.90 -2.09
N SER A 152 1.90 32.55 -1.70
CA SER A 152 3.30 32.16 -1.79
C SER A 152 3.67 31.11 -0.74
N CYS A 153 4.49 30.15 -1.18
CA CYS A 153 5.56 29.45 -0.47
C CYS A 153 5.32 28.96 0.97
N ILE A 154 5.22 27.64 1.16
CA ILE A 154 5.73 26.96 2.38
C ILE A 154 6.59 25.77 1.92
N ASN A 155 7.91 25.92 2.06
CA ASN A 155 8.94 24.88 1.89
C ASN A 155 9.07 24.06 3.17
N TYR A 156 9.32 22.75 3.06
CA TYR A 156 10.21 21.87 3.87
C TYR A 156 9.98 20.42 3.36
N CYS A 157 10.92 19.52 3.13
CA CYS A 157 12.37 19.50 2.87
C CYS A 157 12.64 18.02 2.52
N GLU A 158 13.07 17.69 1.30
CA GLU A 158 13.46 16.31 0.93
C GLU A 158 14.95 16.10 1.18
N LEU A 159 15.29 15.06 1.93
CA LEU A 159 16.68 14.63 2.13
C LEU A 159 17.14 13.84 0.89
N GLN A 160 17.40 14.56 -0.22
CA GLN A 160 18.34 14.10 -1.23
C GLN A 160 19.74 14.55 -0.77
N VAL A 161 20.81 13.86 -1.19
CA VAL A 161 22.15 14.45 -1.11
C VAL A 161 22.17 15.65 -2.06
N ALA A 162 21.66 16.76 -1.54
CA ALA A 162 21.52 18.00 -2.25
C ALA A 162 22.92 18.58 -2.36
N PHE A 163 23.43 18.69 -3.58
CA PHE A 163 24.42 19.72 -3.84
C PHE A 163 23.77 21.03 -3.40
N VAL A 164 24.29 21.62 -2.32
CA VAL A 164 23.90 22.95 -1.89
C VAL A 164 24.43 23.89 -2.96
N PRO A 165 23.57 24.50 -3.79
CA PRO A 165 24.05 25.39 -4.83
C PRO A 165 24.73 26.59 -4.17
N LEU A 166 25.87 26.99 -4.71
CA LEU A 166 26.62 28.14 -4.23
C LEU A 166 25.85 29.45 -4.47
N LEU A 167 25.17 29.52 -5.62
CA LEU A 167 24.30 30.63 -6.01
C LEU A 167 23.05 30.11 -6.68
N VAL A 168 21.91 30.74 -6.40
CA VAL A 168 20.61 30.42 -6.98
C VAL A 168 20.01 31.69 -7.60
N TYR A 169 19.61 31.57 -8.85
CA TYR A 169 18.80 32.55 -9.56
C TYR A 169 17.41 31.96 -9.75
N ASP A 170 16.48 32.39 -8.91
CA ASP A 170 15.13 31.86 -8.85
C ASP A 170 14.36 32.01 -10.17
N ASN A 171 14.61 33.06 -10.95
CA ASN A 171 13.96 33.29 -12.22
C ASN A 171 14.97 33.69 -13.30
N ALA A 172 15.21 32.76 -14.23
CA ALA A 172 16.19 32.95 -15.28
C ALA A 172 15.81 34.05 -16.30
N ASP A 173 14.55 34.49 -16.37
CA ASP A 173 14.14 35.57 -17.27
C ASP A 173 14.45 36.94 -16.65
N THR A 174 13.89 37.21 -15.47
CA THR A 174 14.02 38.51 -14.81
C THR A 174 15.43 38.78 -14.29
N GLN A 175 16.19 37.74 -13.94
CA GLN A 175 17.55 37.87 -13.39
C GLN A 175 18.65 37.71 -14.44
N LYS A 176 18.33 37.71 -15.74
CA LYS A 176 19.29 37.53 -16.85
C LYS A 176 20.53 38.44 -16.73
N LEU A 177 20.34 39.73 -16.45
CA LEU A 177 21.47 40.68 -16.37
C LEU A 177 22.40 40.37 -15.19
N SER A 178 21.84 40.03 -14.03
CA SER A 178 22.61 39.61 -12.85
C SER A 178 23.36 38.31 -13.11
N ILE A 179 22.69 37.32 -13.71
CA ILE A 179 23.31 36.04 -14.11
C ILE A 179 24.57 36.25 -14.95
N LEU A 180 24.51 37.14 -15.95
CA LEU A 180 25.64 37.37 -16.85
C LEU A 180 26.77 38.18 -16.19
N LYS A 181 26.42 39.15 -15.34
CA LYS A 181 27.38 40.01 -14.64
C LYS A 181 28.14 39.26 -13.56
N ASP A 182 27.42 38.52 -12.71
CA ASP A 182 27.99 37.83 -11.55
C ASP A 182 28.94 36.68 -11.96
N ASN A 183 28.73 36.11 -13.15
CA ASN A 183 29.48 34.96 -13.68
C ASN A 183 30.54 35.35 -14.72
N GLN A 184 30.87 36.64 -14.83
CA GLN A 184 31.84 37.13 -15.81
C GLN A 184 33.26 36.62 -15.48
N LYS A 185 33.95 36.05 -16.48
CA LYS A 185 35.30 35.46 -16.34
C LYS A 185 35.44 34.37 -15.28
N LYS A 186 34.34 33.70 -14.91
CA LYS A 186 34.37 32.56 -13.97
C LYS A 186 34.19 31.24 -14.71
N ALA A 187 35.00 30.24 -14.36
CA ALA A 187 34.81 28.86 -14.76
C ALA A 187 33.99 28.12 -13.71
N GLY A 188 33.16 27.16 -14.12
CA GLY A 188 32.40 26.38 -13.16
C GLY A 188 31.30 25.50 -13.74
N ILE A 189 30.49 24.98 -12.83
CA ILE A 189 29.41 24.02 -13.05
C ILE A 189 28.08 24.69 -12.71
N TYR A 190 27.09 24.51 -13.57
CA TYR A 190 25.77 25.08 -13.39
C TYR A 190 24.67 24.05 -13.65
N ARG A 191 23.51 24.28 -13.04
CA ARG A 191 22.31 23.47 -13.15
C ARG A 191 21.11 24.33 -13.51
N TRP A 192 20.42 23.98 -14.58
CA TRP A 192 19.10 24.52 -14.93
C TRP A 192 18.04 23.59 -14.35
N VAL A 193 17.09 24.10 -13.57
CA VAL A 193 15.92 23.33 -13.12
C VAL A 193 14.66 23.88 -13.76
N ASN A 194 13.93 23.01 -14.44
CA ASN A 194 12.63 23.34 -14.98
C ASN A 194 11.57 23.27 -13.86
N LYS A 195 10.95 24.41 -13.53
CA LYS A 195 9.95 24.51 -12.48
C LYS A 195 8.64 23.78 -12.79
N VAL A 196 8.35 23.55 -14.07
CA VAL A 196 7.09 22.92 -14.53
C VAL A 196 7.13 21.40 -14.37
N ASN A 197 8.28 20.77 -14.64
CA ASN A 197 8.40 19.30 -14.64
C ASN A 197 9.52 18.76 -13.74
N GLY A 198 10.22 19.61 -13.00
CA GLY A 198 11.30 19.24 -12.07
C GLY A 198 12.57 18.70 -12.73
N LYS A 199 12.64 18.62 -14.07
CA LYS A 199 13.82 18.06 -14.75
C LYS A 199 14.99 19.04 -14.70
N THR A 200 16.18 18.48 -14.49
CA THR A 200 17.41 19.25 -14.39
C THR A 200 18.33 19.01 -15.58
N TYR A 201 19.10 20.04 -15.93
CA TYR A 201 20.21 19.94 -16.87
C TYR A 201 21.46 20.49 -16.21
N ILE A 202 22.54 19.72 -16.20
CA ILE A 202 23.83 20.14 -15.66
C ILE A 202 24.77 20.42 -16.82
N GLY A 203 25.44 21.58 -16.77
CA GLY A 203 26.46 21.98 -17.72
C GLY A 203 27.70 22.52 -17.03
N SER A 204 28.77 22.69 -17.80
CA SER A 204 30.04 23.27 -17.33
C SER A 204 30.60 24.21 -18.39
N ALA A 205 31.33 25.24 -17.96
CA ALA A 205 32.05 26.12 -18.87
C ALA A 205 33.30 26.73 -18.23
N VAL A 206 34.31 27.01 -19.08
CA VAL A 206 35.50 27.80 -18.69
C VAL A 206 35.13 29.28 -18.52
N ASN A 207 34.21 29.78 -19.34
CA ASN A 207 33.62 31.10 -19.17
C ASN A 207 32.09 30.97 -19.07
N LEU A 208 31.60 30.99 -17.84
CA LEU A 208 30.18 30.82 -17.51
C LEU A 208 29.33 31.93 -18.12
N SER A 209 29.70 33.19 -17.98
CA SER A 209 28.96 34.31 -18.57
C SER A 209 28.79 34.14 -20.09
N HIS A 210 29.85 33.77 -20.81
CA HIS A 210 29.77 33.52 -22.26
C HIS A 210 28.85 32.32 -22.58
N ARG A 211 28.98 31.21 -21.85
CA ARG A 211 28.13 30.02 -22.05
C ARG A 211 26.67 30.30 -21.75
N LEU A 212 26.37 31.01 -20.67
CA LEU A 212 25.02 31.35 -20.26
C LEU A 212 24.39 32.35 -21.23
N ALA A 213 25.15 33.30 -21.77
CA ALA A 213 24.69 34.23 -22.80
C ALA A 213 24.21 33.50 -24.07
N GLN A 214 24.85 32.38 -24.45
CA GLN A 214 24.41 31.56 -25.58
C GLN A 214 23.00 30.99 -25.40
N TYR A 215 22.60 30.67 -24.16
CA TYR A 215 21.26 30.17 -23.88
C TYR A 215 20.19 31.24 -24.02
N TYR A 216 20.53 32.53 -23.96
CA TYR A 216 19.58 33.63 -24.19
C TYR A 216 19.57 34.14 -25.63
N ASN A 217 20.36 33.52 -26.52
CA ASN A 217 20.39 33.86 -27.94
C ASN A 217 19.52 32.88 -28.73
N ILE A 218 18.33 33.32 -29.15
CA ILE A 218 17.34 32.49 -29.86
C ILE A 218 17.92 31.86 -31.13
N LYS A 219 18.75 32.58 -31.89
CA LYS A 219 19.40 32.03 -33.10
C LYS A 219 20.32 30.86 -32.73
N GLN A 220 21.08 30.99 -31.65
CA GLN A 220 21.97 29.94 -31.16
C GLN A 220 21.21 28.73 -30.60
N LEU A 221 20.05 28.96 -29.97
CA LEU A 221 19.18 27.89 -29.46
C LEU A 221 18.59 27.04 -30.59
N LEU A 222 18.17 27.68 -31.68
CA LEU A 222 17.60 26.99 -32.85
C LEU A 222 18.64 26.17 -33.62
N LEU A 223 19.89 26.65 -33.67
CA LEU A 223 20.99 25.96 -34.35
C LEU A 223 21.54 24.76 -33.56
N ASN A 224 21.46 24.79 -32.23
CA ASN A 224 22.06 23.76 -31.37
C ASN A 224 21.00 22.79 -30.82
N SER A 225 21.15 21.50 -31.13
CA SER A 225 20.19 20.44 -30.80
C SER A 225 20.22 19.94 -29.34
N MET A 226 20.93 20.63 -28.44
CA MET A 226 21.04 20.24 -27.03
C MET A 226 19.68 20.19 -26.33
N THR A 227 19.53 19.26 -25.40
CA THR A 227 18.28 19.03 -24.65
C THR A 227 17.81 20.28 -23.90
N ILE A 228 18.73 21.02 -23.29
CA ILE A 228 18.41 22.28 -22.60
C ILE A 228 17.91 23.35 -23.57
N ASN A 229 18.42 23.43 -24.79
CA ASN A 229 17.98 24.44 -25.76
C ASN A 229 16.54 24.21 -26.18
N LYS A 230 16.19 22.96 -26.49
CA LYS A 230 14.81 22.56 -26.79
C LYS A 230 13.88 22.83 -25.60
N ALA A 231 14.37 22.64 -24.37
CA ALA A 231 13.59 22.87 -23.17
C ALA A 231 13.35 24.36 -22.91
N LEU A 232 14.36 25.22 -23.07
CA LEU A 232 14.24 26.67 -22.93
C LEU A 232 13.27 27.26 -23.97
N LEU A 233 13.35 26.80 -25.24
CA LEU A 233 12.39 27.18 -26.28
C LEU A 233 10.96 26.72 -25.99
N LYS A 234 10.80 25.51 -25.42
CA LYS A 234 9.47 24.93 -25.15
C LYS A 234 8.78 25.54 -23.94
N TYR A 235 9.50 25.77 -22.85
CA TYR A 235 8.90 26.15 -21.56
C TYR A 235 9.11 27.63 -21.21
N GLY A 236 9.95 28.36 -21.94
CA GLY A 236 10.29 29.77 -21.66
C GLY A 236 11.20 29.93 -20.44
N TYR A 237 11.94 31.03 -20.37
CA TYR A 237 12.96 31.26 -19.35
C TYR A 237 12.39 31.44 -17.93
N SER A 238 11.20 32.03 -17.79
CA SER A 238 10.56 32.31 -16.50
C SER A 238 10.25 31.05 -15.69
N ASN A 239 10.08 29.93 -16.39
CA ASN A 239 9.84 28.59 -15.85
C ASN A 239 11.13 27.85 -15.48
N PHE A 240 12.28 28.51 -15.46
CA PHE A 240 13.54 27.93 -15.00
C PHE A 240 14.14 28.73 -13.85
N ASN A 241 14.77 28.02 -12.93
CA ASN A 241 15.81 28.58 -12.09
C ASN A 241 17.19 28.21 -12.69
N LEU A 242 18.22 28.97 -12.34
CA LEU A 242 19.61 28.66 -12.66
C LEU A 242 20.41 28.61 -11.37
N GLU A 243 21.20 27.57 -11.20
CA GLU A 243 21.98 27.34 -9.99
C GLU A 243 23.44 27.15 -10.38
N ILE A 244 24.35 27.83 -9.67
CA ILE A 244 25.79 27.57 -9.79
C ILE A 244 26.16 26.58 -8.70
N LEU A 245 26.67 25.42 -9.10
CA LEU A 245 27.00 24.34 -8.17
C LEU A 245 28.41 24.51 -7.61
N GLU A 246 29.37 24.93 -8.44
CA GLU A 246 30.77 25.07 -8.06
C GLU A 246 31.50 26.01 -9.04
N TYR A 247 32.44 26.82 -8.55
CA TYR A 247 33.40 27.55 -9.38
C TYR A 247 34.73 26.80 -9.41
N CYS A 248 35.36 26.72 -10.57
CA CYS A 248 36.63 26.01 -10.76
C CYS A 248 37.78 26.99 -11.04
N LYS A 249 39.01 26.61 -10.63
CA LYS A 249 40.23 27.31 -11.05
C LYS A 249 40.59 26.90 -12.48
N GLU A 250 41.24 27.78 -13.25
CA GLU A 250 41.54 27.56 -14.68
C GLU A 250 42.39 26.29 -14.93
N SER A 251 43.21 25.86 -13.96
CA SER A 251 44.07 24.66 -13.99
C SER A 251 43.36 23.33 -13.77
N ASP A 252 42.16 23.31 -13.19
CA ASP A 252 41.53 22.09 -12.65
C ASP A 252 40.46 21.50 -13.59
N THR A 253 40.42 21.98 -14.84
CA THR A 253 39.27 21.77 -15.73
C THR A 253 39.05 20.32 -16.15
N GLU A 254 40.08 19.48 -16.29
CA GLU A 254 39.91 18.05 -16.61
C GLU A 254 39.58 17.20 -15.37
N GLU A 255 40.14 17.54 -14.21
CA GLU A 255 39.88 16.81 -12.96
C GLU A 255 38.46 17.10 -12.45
N ALA A 256 37.99 18.35 -12.56
CA ALA A 256 36.61 18.74 -12.31
C ALA A 256 35.62 18.07 -13.28
N LYS A 257 35.94 18.01 -14.58
CA LYS A 257 35.12 17.30 -15.59
C LYS A 257 35.01 15.80 -15.27
N ASN A 258 36.08 15.17 -14.79
CA ASN A 258 36.08 13.76 -14.40
C ASN A 258 35.29 13.50 -13.12
N LYS A 259 35.37 14.39 -12.12
CA LYS A 259 34.51 14.36 -10.92
C LYS A 259 33.02 14.44 -11.27
N ILE A 260 32.66 15.32 -12.21
CA ILE A 260 31.28 15.48 -12.70
C ILE A 260 30.84 14.31 -13.58
N ARG A 261 31.72 13.77 -14.43
CA ARG A 261 31.42 12.54 -15.20
C ARG A 261 31.06 11.40 -14.27
N ASN A 262 31.82 11.24 -13.18
CA ASN A 262 31.56 10.23 -12.16
C ASN A 262 30.27 10.54 -11.38
N ALA A 263 29.99 11.80 -11.04
CA ALA A 263 28.75 12.20 -10.38
C ALA A 263 27.49 12.09 -11.29
N LEU A 264 27.64 12.31 -12.61
CA LEU A 264 26.58 12.12 -13.60
C LEU A 264 26.31 10.64 -13.89
N ILE A 265 27.33 9.77 -13.79
CA ILE A 265 27.15 8.31 -13.87
C ILE A 265 26.30 7.79 -12.70
N VAL A 266 26.41 8.41 -11.52
CA VAL A 266 25.56 8.08 -10.36
C VAL A 266 24.09 8.47 -10.58
N ASN A 267 23.80 9.51 -11.37
CA ASN A 267 22.43 9.98 -11.62
C ASN A 267 21.79 9.48 -12.92
N ASN A 268 22.55 8.83 -13.81
CA ASN A 268 22.04 8.24 -15.05
C ASN A 268 22.01 6.71 -14.97
N HIS A 269 21.10 6.16 -14.16
CA HIS A 269 20.77 4.72 -14.15
C HIS A 269 20.02 4.25 -15.43
N LYS A 270 20.48 4.70 -16.61
CA LYS A 270 20.11 4.18 -17.94
C LYS A 270 21.30 3.62 -18.72
N ALA A 271 22.43 3.34 -18.05
CA ALA A 271 23.48 2.55 -18.68
C ALA A 271 23.05 1.07 -18.70
N ASN A 272 22.68 0.57 -19.87
CA ASN A 272 22.49 -0.86 -20.10
C ASN A 272 23.81 -1.57 -19.81
N ARG A 273 23.91 -2.31 -18.70
CA ARG A 273 25.04 -3.20 -18.45
C ARG A 273 24.91 -4.40 -19.38
N LEU A 274 26.02 -4.81 -19.99
CA LEU A 274 26.06 -5.97 -20.88
C LEU A 274 26.82 -7.10 -20.21
N GLU A 275 26.24 -8.29 -20.23
CA GLU A 275 26.91 -9.52 -19.85
C GLU A 275 27.17 -10.33 -21.12
N ILE A 276 28.42 -10.73 -21.32
CA ILE A 276 28.85 -11.47 -22.50
C ILE A 276 29.46 -12.78 -22.03
N LEU A 277 28.79 -13.88 -22.38
CA LEU A 277 29.29 -15.23 -22.16
C LEU A 277 30.03 -15.69 -23.42
N ASP A 278 31.32 -15.99 -23.27
CA ASP A 278 32.11 -16.63 -24.32
C ASP A 278 31.91 -18.15 -24.25
N THR A 279 31.32 -18.73 -25.29
CA THR A 279 30.98 -20.16 -25.31
C THR A 279 32.18 -21.07 -25.47
N LYS A 280 33.37 -20.55 -25.84
CA LYS A 280 34.59 -21.36 -25.94
C LYS A 280 35.31 -21.51 -24.61
N THR A 281 35.31 -20.46 -23.79
CA THR A 281 36.00 -20.43 -22.48
C THR A 281 35.02 -20.62 -21.32
N ASN A 282 33.71 -20.58 -21.59
CA ASN A 282 32.63 -20.61 -20.61
C ASN A 282 32.75 -19.51 -19.52
N THR A 283 33.31 -18.36 -19.90
CA THR A 283 33.50 -17.22 -19.00
C THR A 283 32.51 -16.10 -19.32
N THR A 284 31.85 -15.58 -18.28
CA THR A 284 30.95 -14.43 -18.41
C THR A 284 31.67 -13.16 -17.96
N THR A 285 31.72 -12.16 -18.84
CA THR A 285 32.31 -10.84 -18.57
C THR A 285 31.23 -9.76 -18.58
N SER A 286 31.24 -8.87 -17.59
CA SER A 286 30.28 -7.77 -17.47
C SER A 286 30.91 -6.45 -17.86
N TYR A 287 30.27 -5.72 -18.77
CA TYR A 287 30.70 -4.40 -19.23
C TYR A 287 29.68 -3.32 -18.85
N ASN A 288 30.19 -2.15 -18.48
CA ASN A 288 29.36 -1.02 -18.04
C ASN A 288 28.71 -0.27 -19.23
N SER A 289 29.11 -0.56 -20.46
CA SER A 289 28.50 0.01 -21.67
C SER A 289 28.74 -0.88 -22.90
N ILE A 290 27.90 -0.71 -23.94
CA ILE A 290 28.08 -1.36 -25.25
C ILE A 290 29.44 -1.02 -25.86
N ARG A 291 29.92 0.21 -25.61
CA ARG A 291 31.20 0.67 -26.14
C ARG A 291 32.37 -0.11 -25.53
N GLN A 292 32.38 -0.24 -24.21
CA GLN A 292 33.42 -0.99 -23.49
C GLN A 292 33.43 -2.47 -23.90
N ALA A 293 32.25 -3.06 -24.06
CA ALA A 293 32.10 -4.42 -24.59
C ALA A 293 32.64 -4.54 -26.02
N ALA A 294 32.32 -3.59 -26.90
CA ALA A 294 32.77 -3.60 -28.29
C ALA A 294 34.30 -3.47 -28.41
N GLU A 295 34.91 -2.62 -27.60
CA GLU A 295 36.36 -2.42 -27.54
C GLU A 295 37.07 -3.70 -27.02
N ALA A 296 36.57 -4.30 -25.95
CA ALA A 296 37.14 -5.54 -25.39
C ALA A 296 37.03 -6.74 -26.35
N LEU A 297 35.95 -6.82 -27.13
CA LEU A 297 35.74 -7.85 -28.15
C LEU A 297 36.38 -7.52 -29.50
N GLN A 298 37.02 -6.35 -29.64
CA GLN A 298 37.58 -5.83 -30.90
C GLN A 298 36.56 -5.83 -32.05
N VAL A 299 35.34 -5.37 -31.78
CA VAL A 299 34.25 -5.25 -32.76
C VAL A 299 33.75 -3.82 -32.87
N SER A 300 33.10 -3.50 -34.00
CA SER A 300 32.50 -2.18 -34.14
C SER A 300 31.31 -2.04 -33.18
N LYS A 301 31.25 -0.89 -32.50
CA LYS A 301 30.12 -0.53 -31.61
C LYS A 301 28.78 -0.69 -32.32
N THR A 302 28.72 -0.31 -33.60
CA THR A 302 27.51 -0.36 -34.43
C THR A 302 27.01 -1.79 -34.64
N SER A 303 27.92 -2.73 -34.92
CA SER A 303 27.58 -4.15 -35.11
C SER A 303 27.03 -4.78 -33.83
N LEU A 304 27.70 -4.54 -32.70
CA LEU A 304 27.23 -5.04 -31.41
C LEU A 304 25.89 -4.42 -31.01
N THR A 305 25.68 -3.12 -31.27
CA THR A 305 24.41 -2.43 -31.01
C THR A 305 23.26 -2.99 -31.85
N TYR A 306 23.51 -3.30 -33.12
CA TYR A 306 22.50 -3.87 -34.02
C TYR A 306 22.05 -5.26 -33.54
N HIS A 307 22.99 -6.10 -33.12
CA HIS A 307 22.71 -7.41 -32.55
C HIS A 307 21.85 -7.31 -31.27
N VAL A 308 22.29 -6.46 -30.34
CA VAL A 308 21.64 -6.16 -29.04
C VAL A 308 20.20 -5.68 -29.18
N ASN A 309 19.89 -4.85 -30.18
CA ASN A 309 18.57 -4.24 -30.33
C ASN A 309 17.55 -5.11 -31.10
N ASN A 310 17.99 -6.14 -31.84
CA ASN A 310 17.12 -7.01 -32.63
C ASN A 310 16.74 -8.28 -31.86
N LYS A 311 15.52 -8.33 -31.29
CA LYS A 311 15.01 -9.47 -30.50
C LYS A 311 15.06 -10.82 -31.23
N LYS A 312 14.87 -10.87 -32.55
CA LYS A 312 14.97 -12.12 -33.34
C LYS A 312 16.41 -12.64 -33.52
N ILE A 313 17.42 -11.81 -33.22
CA ILE A 313 18.85 -12.12 -33.40
C ILE A 313 19.54 -12.33 -32.04
N ASN A 314 19.04 -11.74 -30.94
CA ASN A 314 19.57 -11.93 -29.58
C ASN A 314 19.57 -13.39 -29.10
N ASP A 315 18.70 -14.23 -29.64
CA ASP A 315 18.66 -15.66 -29.31
C ASP A 315 19.70 -16.48 -30.10
N LYS A 316 20.43 -15.86 -31.04
CA LYS A 316 21.53 -16.47 -31.80
C LYS A 316 22.88 -15.97 -31.29
N LEU A 317 23.88 -16.84 -31.34
CA LEU A 317 25.26 -16.52 -30.97
C LEU A 317 25.80 -15.35 -31.82
N TYR A 318 26.24 -14.26 -31.17
CA TYR A 318 26.98 -13.19 -31.85
C TYR A 318 28.33 -13.75 -32.32
N ARG A 319 28.58 -13.64 -33.63
CA ARG A 319 29.76 -14.23 -34.30
C ARG A 319 29.98 -15.73 -33.96
N ASN A 320 28.90 -16.49 -33.75
CA ASN A 320 28.96 -17.92 -33.40
C ASN A 320 29.81 -18.24 -32.15
N ARG A 321 29.99 -17.28 -31.24
CA ARG A 321 30.86 -17.44 -30.05
C ARG A 321 30.33 -16.77 -28.79
N PHE A 322 29.60 -15.66 -28.91
CA PHE A 322 29.23 -14.85 -27.76
C PHE A 322 27.73 -14.83 -27.56
N ILE A 323 27.27 -15.06 -26.33
CA ILE A 323 25.88 -14.79 -25.92
C ILE A 323 25.86 -13.42 -25.26
N VAL A 324 25.05 -12.49 -25.80
CA VAL A 324 25.03 -11.09 -25.37
C VAL A 324 23.73 -10.79 -24.63
N ASN A 325 23.81 -10.59 -23.32
CA ASN A 325 22.67 -10.29 -22.47
C ASN A 325 22.67 -8.82 -22.02
N ILE A 326 21.50 -8.18 -22.11
CA ILE A 326 21.31 -6.79 -21.67
C ILE A 326 20.59 -6.78 -20.32
N LYS A 327 21.26 -6.26 -19.29
CA LYS A 327 20.59 -5.90 -18.04
C LYS A 327 20.05 -4.48 -18.17
N ARG A 328 18.77 -4.37 -18.53
CA ARG A 328 18.03 -3.11 -18.50
C ARG A 328 17.64 -2.79 -17.05
N SER A 329 18.08 -1.64 -16.54
CA SER A 329 17.55 -1.07 -15.30
C SER A 329 16.12 -0.56 -15.56
N TYR A 330 15.13 -1.33 -15.11
CA TYR A 330 13.78 -0.80 -14.92
C TYR A 330 13.75 0.01 -13.61
N HIS A 331 13.02 1.13 -13.61
CA HIS A 331 12.70 1.85 -12.38
C HIS A 331 11.99 0.90 -11.40
N SER A 332 12.72 0.38 -10.43
CA SER A 332 12.18 0.09 -9.12
C SER A 332 12.57 1.27 -8.22
N TYR A 333 11.58 1.95 -7.67
CA TYR A 333 11.82 2.74 -6.46
C TYR A 333 12.25 1.73 -5.39
N SER A 334 13.55 1.61 -5.14
CA SER A 334 14.10 0.86 -4.03
C SER A 334 14.67 1.84 -3.02
N ALA A 335 14.02 1.94 -1.87
CA ALA A 335 14.65 2.37 -0.64
C ALA A 335 15.92 1.52 -0.41
N THR A 336 16.96 2.19 0.06
CA THR A 336 18.33 1.69 0.23
C THR A 336 18.42 0.47 1.14
N PHE A 337 19.22 -0.50 0.69
CA PHE A 337 19.63 -1.72 1.40
C PHE A 337 20.56 -1.40 2.59
N TYR A 338 20.33 -2.07 3.73
CA TYR A 338 21.44 -2.55 4.57
C TYR A 338 21.84 -3.97 4.12
N SER A 339 23.13 -4.12 3.82
CA SER A 339 23.95 -5.30 3.49
C SER A 339 23.28 -6.63 3.07
N LYS A 340 23.54 -7.02 1.81
CA LYS A 340 23.47 -8.42 1.34
C LYS A 340 24.58 -9.25 1.99
N LYS A 341 24.20 -10.28 2.77
CA LYS A 341 24.94 -11.56 2.73
C LYS A 341 24.30 -12.42 1.65
N THR A 342 25.15 -12.91 0.77
CA THR A 342 24.87 -13.77 -0.39
C THR A 342 24.21 -15.09 0.04
N PHE A 343 23.13 -15.49 -0.64
CA PHE A 343 22.69 -16.89 -0.66
C PHE A 343 22.89 -17.45 -2.07
N THR A 344 23.70 -18.49 -2.12
CA THR A 344 23.93 -19.38 -3.24
C THR A 344 22.69 -20.24 -3.52
N SER A 345 22.64 -20.73 -4.75
CA SER A 345 21.67 -21.67 -5.32
C SER A 345 21.17 -22.76 -4.35
N LEU A 346 19.85 -22.89 -4.27
CA LEU A 346 19.15 -24.03 -3.69
C LEU A 346 19.53 -25.31 -4.44
N THR A 347 20.08 -26.27 -3.70
CA THR A 347 20.06 -27.72 -3.99
C THR A 347 19.42 -28.44 -2.80
N PRO A 348 18.92 -29.68 -2.98
CA PRO A 348 17.94 -30.30 -2.09
C PRO A 348 18.55 -31.04 -0.89
N TRP A 349 17.79 -31.02 0.20
CA TRP A 349 17.87 -31.86 1.42
C TRP A 349 19.20 -31.86 2.22
N GLY A 350 19.09 -31.51 3.51
CA GLY A 350 20.12 -31.73 4.52
C GLY A 350 19.92 -30.83 5.75
N CYS A 351 19.57 -31.42 6.89
CA CYS A 351 19.56 -30.77 8.20
C CYS A 351 20.91 -30.14 8.51
N ILE A 352 20.96 -28.84 8.87
CA ILE A 352 22.04 -28.25 9.68
C ILE A 352 21.44 -27.22 10.65
N LYS A 353 21.89 -27.33 11.91
CA LYS A 353 21.54 -26.52 13.09
C LYS A 353 22.08 -25.09 13.05
N ASP A 354 21.30 -24.18 13.64
CA ASP A 354 21.61 -22.88 14.29
C ASP A 354 22.55 -21.90 13.54
N SER A 355 22.09 -20.71 13.10
CA SER A 355 21.81 -19.56 13.97
C SER A 355 20.88 -18.48 13.31
N SER A 356 19.77 -18.88 12.71
CA SER A 356 18.84 -17.99 11.96
C SER A 356 17.38 -18.01 12.49
N ILE A 357 17.19 -18.06 13.80
CA ILE A 357 15.91 -18.41 14.43
C ILE A 357 14.87 -17.25 14.45
N SER A 358 15.25 -15.98 14.32
CA SER A 358 14.27 -14.87 14.41
C SER A 358 13.41 -14.68 13.15
N ASN A 359 14.01 -14.80 11.96
CA ASN A 359 13.35 -14.45 10.70
C ASN A 359 12.53 -15.62 10.13
N TYR A 360 12.99 -16.85 10.37
CA TYR A 360 12.25 -18.06 10.02
C TYR A 360 10.96 -18.20 10.85
N ASN A 361 10.94 -17.65 12.07
CA ASN A 361 9.76 -17.69 12.92
C ASN A 361 8.63 -16.79 12.41
N ASN A 362 8.90 -15.55 11.97
CA ASN A 362 7.82 -14.62 11.57
C ASN A 362 7.09 -15.02 10.28
N SER A 363 7.80 -15.52 9.27
CA SER A 363 7.18 -16.01 8.03
C SER A 363 6.37 -17.28 8.27
N ASN A 364 6.87 -18.18 9.12
CA ASN A 364 6.14 -19.37 9.55
C ASN A 364 4.87 -18.98 10.33
N GLN A 365 4.95 -18.00 11.24
CA GLN A 365 3.76 -17.54 11.96
C GLN A 365 2.73 -16.87 11.05
N PHE A 366 3.16 -16.12 10.01
CA PHE A 366 2.23 -15.61 9.00
C PHE A 366 1.53 -16.74 8.25
N GLY A 367 2.27 -17.78 7.84
CA GLY A 367 1.70 -18.96 7.19
C GLY A 367 0.68 -19.68 8.07
N CYS A 368 0.99 -19.89 9.36
CA CYS A 368 0.08 -20.47 10.34
C CYS A 368 -1.18 -19.61 10.52
N TYR A 369 -1.02 -18.30 10.72
CA TYR A 369 -2.14 -17.36 10.85
C TYR A 369 -3.04 -17.39 9.61
N LEU A 370 -2.43 -17.38 8.42
CA LEU A 370 -3.16 -17.41 7.16
C LEU A 370 -3.90 -18.75 6.96
N ALA A 371 -3.29 -19.88 7.35
CA ALA A 371 -3.95 -21.18 7.35
C ALA A 371 -5.20 -21.15 8.24
N GLY A 372 -5.10 -20.65 9.48
CA GLY A 372 -6.25 -20.51 10.38
C GLY A 372 -7.35 -19.63 9.81
N LEU A 373 -6.99 -18.50 9.20
CA LEU A 373 -7.94 -17.58 8.55
C LEU A 373 -8.62 -18.22 7.31
N ILE A 374 -7.88 -19.01 6.53
CA ILE A 374 -8.43 -19.76 5.39
C ILE A 374 -9.37 -20.86 5.87
N GLU A 375 -9.03 -21.53 6.98
CA GLU A 375 -9.81 -22.65 7.51
C GLU A 375 -11.11 -22.21 8.18
N GLY A 376 -11.16 -20.98 8.70
CA GLY A 376 -12.40 -20.37 9.17
C GLY A 376 -13.47 -20.21 8.08
N SER A 377 -14.69 -19.86 8.51
CA SER A 377 -15.88 -19.81 7.65
C SER A 377 -15.83 -18.71 6.59
N SER A 378 -14.96 -17.72 6.76
CA SER A 378 -14.88 -16.51 5.95
C SER A 378 -13.98 -16.62 4.72
N SER A 379 -13.48 -17.82 4.38
CA SER A 379 -12.55 -18.00 3.26
C SER A 379 -12.89 -19.22 2.39
N PHE A 380 -12.51 -19.20 1.11
CA PHE A 380 -12.81 -20.25 0.13
C PHE A 380 -11.58 -20.58 -0.73
N ILE A 381 -11.29 -21.87 -0.89
CA ILE A 381 -10.38 -22.39 -1.92
C ILE A 381 -11.26 -22.93 -3.05
N LEU A 382 -11.19 -22.28 -4.21
CA LEU A 382 -11.98 -22.64 -5.39
C LEU A 382 -11.06 -23.26 -6.42
N THR A 383 -11.19 -24.57 -6.62
CA THR A 383 -10.47 -25.31 -7.66
C THR A 383 -11.49 -25.76 -8.72
N PRO A 384 -11.37 -25.32 -9.99
CA PRO A 384 -12.31 -25.70 -11.02
C PRO A 384 -12.19 -27.18 -11.38
N THR A 385 -13.33 -27.86 -11.51
CA THR A 385 -13.40 -29.26 -11.94
C THR A 385 -13.32 -29.41 -13.46
N ASN A 386 -13.82 -28.41 -14.20
CA ASN A 386 -13.80 -28.37 -15.66
C ASN A 386 -12.93 -27.21 -16.13
N GLU A 387 -12.11 -27.44 -17.16
CA GLU A 387 -11.22 -26.41 -17.71
C GLU A 387 -11.97 -25.25 -18.36
N LYS A 388 -13.17 -25.52 -18.89
CA LYS A 388 -14.04 -24.51 -19.50
C LYS A 388 -15.44 -24.56 -18.91
N SER A 389 -16.07 -23.39 -18.83
CA SER A 389 -17.50 -23.28 -18.54
C SER A 389 -18.35 -23.80 -19.70
N LYS A 390 -19.65 -24.02 -19.47
CA LYS A 390 -20.61 -24.38 -20.52
C LYS A 390 -20.67 -23.36 -21.67
N LYS A 391 -20.16 -22.14 -21.43
CA LYS A 391 -20.07 -21.04 -22.41
C LYS A 391 -18.66 -20.90 -23.02
N GLY A 392 -17.76 -21.86 -22.80
CA GLY A 392 -16.41 -21.88 -23.38
C GLY A 392 -15.35 -21.01 -22.67
N GLN A 393 -15.68 -20.33 -21.58
CA GLN A 393 -14.73 -19.51 -20.81
C GLN A 393 -13.79 -20.39 -19.98
N VAL A 394 -12.49 -20.08 -19.96
CA VAL A 394 -11.49 -20.83 -19.18
C VAL A 394 -11.68 -20.56 -17.69
N ASN A 395 -11.76 -21.64 -16.90
CA ASN A 395 -11.85 -21.54 -15.44
C ASN A 395 -10.45 -21.63 -14.82
N TYR A 396 -10.17 -20.72 -13.88
CA TYR A 396 -8.92 -20.71 -13.13
C TYR A 396 -9.19 -20.94 -11.63
N PRO A 397 -8.26 -21.58 -10.91
CA PRO A 397 -8.35 -21.65 -9.47
C PRO A 397 -8.28 -20.27 -8.84
N SER A 398 -8.89 -20.11 -7.67
CA SER A 398 -8.78 -18.89 -6.87
C SER A 398 -8.93 -19.18 -5.39
N VAL A 399 -8.19 -18.43 -4.57
CA VAL A 399 -8.39 -18.38 -3.12
C VAL A 399 -9.03 -17.04 -2.78
N LYS A 400 -10.13 -17.07 -2.04
CA LYS A 400 -10.90 -15.88 -1.68
C LYS A 400 -10.99 -15.75 -0.17
N PHE A 401 -10.69 -14.56 0.34
CA PHE A 401 -10.92 -14.17 1.72
C PHE A 401 -12.05 -13.16 1.76
N ILE A 402 -13.00 -13.36 2.68
CA ILE A 402 -14.13 -12.47 2.88
C ILE A 402 -13.93 -11.76 4.21
N PHE A 403 -13.79 -10.45 4.16
CA PHE A 403 -13.66 -9.59 5.34
C PHE A 403 -14.94 -8.79 5.53
N HIS A 404 -15.32 -8.49 6.77
CA HIS A 404 -16.37 -7.51 7.01
C HIS A 404 -15.90 -6.12 6.54
N LEU A 405 -16.84 -5.21 6.24
CA LEU A 405 -16.53 -3.85 5.77
C LEU A 405 -15.51 -3.13 6.67
N LYS A 406 -15.65 -3.31 7.98
CA LYS A 406 -14.78 -2.71 9.01
C LYS A 406 -13.35 -3.27 9.01
N ASP A 407 -13.13 -4.47 8.49
CA ASP A 407 -11.83 -5.15 8.49
C ASP A 407 -11.03 -4.92 7.19
N LEU A 408 -11.41 -3.90 6.41
CA LEU A 408 -10.67 -3.45 5.24
C LEU A 408 -9.16 -3.22 5.50
N PRO A 409 -8.74 -2.61 6.62
CA PRO A 409 -7.31 -2.43 6.91
C PRO A 409 -6.53 -3.75 6.98
N LEU A 410 -7.12 -4.79 7.58
CA LEU A 410 -6.51 -6.12 7.62
C LEU A 410 -6.42 -6.74 6.22
N ALA A 411 -7.48 -6.61 5.43
CA ALA A 411 -7.51 -7.10 4.05
C ALA A 411 -6.41 -6.46 3.18
N LEU A 412 -6.20 -5.14 3.33
CA LEU A 412 -5.14 -4.40 2.63
C LEU A 412 -3.74 -4.84 3.07
N LEU A 413 -3.53 -5.15 4.35
CA LEU A 413 -2.25 -5.65 4.84
C LEU A 413 -1.93 -7.04 4.31
N ILE A 414 -2.90 -7.96 4.33
CA ILE A 414 -2.73 -9.30 3.75
C ILE A 414 -2.45 -9.17 2.25
N GLN A 415 -3.20 -8.31 1.53
CA GLN A 415 -2.95 -8.04 0.13
C GLN A 415 -1.54 -7.49 -0.11
N LYS A 416 -1.07 -6.55 0.73
CA LYS A 416 0.28 -5.97 0.63
C LYS A 416 1.36 -7.05 0.82
N GLU A 417 1.26 -7.89 1.84
CA GLU A 417 2.25 -8.94 2.11
C GLU A 417 2.29 -9.98 0.99
N LEU A 418 1.14 -10.34 0.41
CA LEU A 418 1.09 -11.19 -0.77
C LEU A 418 1.72 -10.47 -1.99
N ASN A 419 1.31 -9.24 -2.30
CA ASN A 419 1.74 -8.47 -3.48
C ASN A 419 3.27 -8.25 -3.59
N LYS A 420 4.03 -8.31 -2.49
CA LYS A 420 5.50 -8.20 -2.49
C LYS A 420 6.19 -9.18 -3.45
N TYR A 421 5.58 -10.34 -3.69
CA TYR A 421 6.13 -11.37 -4.58
C TYR A 421 5.55 -11.31 -6.00
N LYS A 422 5.10 -10.12 -6.44
CA LYS A 422 4.39 -9.92 -7.72
C LYS A 422 3.11 -10.74 -7.86
N SER A 423 2.55 -11.19 -6.74
CA SER A 423 1.24 -11.83 -6.76
C SER A 423 0.16 -10.78 -6.59
N GLU A 424 -0.43 -10.33 -7.69
CA GLU A 424 -1.54 -9.38 -7.65
C GLU A 424 -2.80 -10.07 -7.08
N GLY A 425 -3.17 -9.72 -5.85
CA GLY A 425 -4.50 -10.01 -5.30
C GLY A 425 -5.46 -8.86 -5.61
N SER A 426 -6.69 -9.15 -6.04
CA SER A 426 -7.72 -8.13 -6.28
C SER A 426 -8.67 -8.02 -5.09
N LEU A 427 -8.84 -6.81 -4.57
CA LEU A 427 -9.76 -6.52 -3.47
C LEU A 427 -11.02 -5.86 -4.04
N THR A 428 -12.19 -6.43 -3.77
CA THR A 428 -13.47 -5.97 -4.32
C THR A 428 -14.53 -5.85 -3.24
N ARG A 429 -15.36 -4.81 -3.28
CA ARG A 429 -16.51 -4.67 -2.39
C ARG A 429 -17.69 -5.51 -2.89
N LYS A 430 -18.30 -6.31 -2.02
CA LYS A 430 -19.50 -7.08 -2.37
C LYS A 430 -20.73 -6.16 -2.30
N LYS A 431 -21.44 -5.97 -3.42
CA LYS A 431 -22.66 -5.15 -3.46
C LYS A 431 -23.76 -5.74 -2.56
N GLY A 432 -24.46 -4.88 -1.83
CA GLY A 432 -25.58 -5.25 -0.95
C GLY A 432 -25.19 -5.96 0.35
N VAL A 433 -23.89 -6.15 0.62
CA VAL A 433 -23.40 -6.80 1.85
C VAL A 433 -22.24 -5.98 2.41
N ASN A 434 -22.12 -5.90 3.73
CA ASN A 434 -21.00 -5.24 4.41
C ASN A 434 -19.74 -6.11 4.38
N ALA A 435 -19.23 -6.43 3.18
CA ALA A 435 -18.07 -7.29 3.02
C ALA A 435 -17.15 -6.89 1.85
N TYR A 436 -15.85 -7.09 2.06
CA TYR A 436 -14.81 -7.05 1.04
C TYR A 436 -14.32 -8.47 0.73
N ILE A 437 -13.99 -8.72 -0.53
CA ILE A 437 -13.47 -9.99 -1.02
C ILE A 437 -12.09 -9.75 -1.60
N LEU A 438 -11.06 -10.32 -0.95
CA LEU A 438 -9.72 -10.41 -1.49
C LEU A 438 -9.60 -11.70 -2.29
N THR A 439 -9.39 -11.60 -3.60
CA THR A 439 -9.25 -12.73 -4.51
C THR A 439 -7.81 -12.85 -4.98
N VAL A 440 -7.22 -14.03 -4.78
CA VAL A 440 -5.92 -14.41 -5.34
C VAL A 440 -6.17 -15.46 -6.43
N ASN A 441 -5.90 -15.10 -7.68
CA ASN A 441 -6.10 -15.97 -8.85
C ASN A 441 -4.86 -16.08 -9.75
N ASN A 442 -3.85 -15.22 -9.55
CA ASN A 442 -2.58 -15.29 -10.27
C ASN A 442 -1.81 -16.56 -9.87
N LYS A 443 -1.23 -17.28 -10.85
CA LYS A 443 -0.40 -18.49 -10.64
C LYS A 443 0.66 -18.27 -9.56
N LEU A 444 1.42 -17.16 -9.61
CA LEU A 444 2.47 -16.90 -8.62
C LEU A 444 1.91 -16.71 -7.21
N GLY A 445 0.77 -16.04 -7.07
CA GLY A 445 0.12 -15.84 -5.77
C GLY A 445 -0.45 -17.11 -5.17
N LEU A 446 -1.05 -17.95 -6.00
CA LEU A 446 -1.55 -19.25 -5.57
C LEU A 446 -0.40 -20.18 -5.15
N LEU A 447 0.71 -20.22 -5.90
CA LEU A 447 1.89 -20.99 -5.52
C LEU A 447 2.51 -20.46 -4.21
N LEU A 448 2.57 -19.15 -4.02
CA LEU A 448 3.01 -18.56 -2.75
C LEU A 448 2.09 -18.98 -1.60
N LEU A 449 0.78 -18.84 -1.76
CA LEU A 449 -0.18 -19.28 -0.74
C LEU A 449 -0.03 -20.76 -0.41
N LEU A 450 0.07 -21.63 -1.42
CA LEU A 450 0.34 -23.06 -1.24
C LEU A 450 1.63 -23.27 -0.43
N SER A 451 2.72 -22.57 -0.78
CA SER A 451 3.99 -22.70 -0.04
C SER A 451 3.90 -22.24 1.42
N LEU A 452 3.06 -21.23 1.70
CA LEU A 452 2.91 -20.66 3.04
C LEU A 452 2.03 -21.51 3.97
N ILE A 453 0.98 -22.14 3.45
CA ILE A 453 -0.04 -22.83 4.29
C ILE A 453 0.07 -24.36 4.26
N ASN A 454 0.76 -24.93 3.27
CA ASN A 454 0.91 -26.38 3.15
C ASN A 454 1.74 -26.93 4.32
N GLY A 455 1.12 -27.76 5.15
CA GLY A 455 1.67 -28.28 6.41
C GLY A 455 1.22 -27.53 7.67
N TYR A 456 0.40 -26.48 7.56
CA TYR A 456 -0.16 -25.76 8.72
C TYR A 456 -1.69 -25.88 8.86
N MET A 457 -2.36 -26.55 7.92
CA MET A 457 -3.81 -26.79 7.96
C MET A 457 -4.16 -27.81 9.06
N ARG A 458 -5.26 -27.60 9.79
CA ARG A 458 -5.71 -28.45 10.91
C ARG A 458 -7.16 -28.95 10.80
N THR A 459 -7.89 -28.51 9.79
CA THR A 459 -9.30 -28.84 9.57
C THR A 459 -9.50 -29.69 8.30
N PRO A 460 -10.68 -30.31 8.10
CA PRO A 460 -11.01 -30.98 6.85
C PRO A 460 -10.88 -30.12 5.57
N LYS A 461 -10.75 -28.79 5.69
CA LYS A 461 -10.52 -27.90 4.54
C LYS A 461 -9.19 -28.16 3.83
N ILE A 462 -8.26 -28.92 4.43
CA ILE A 462 -7.04 -29.41 3.78
C ILE A 462 -7.34 -30.16 2.46
N TYR A 463 -8.47 -30.86 2.34
CA TYR A 463 -8.83 -31.55 1.09
C TYR A 463 -9.05 -30.58 -0.07
N ALA A 464 -9.52 -29.35 0.19
CA ALA A 464 -9.62 -28.32 -0.84
C ALA A 464 -8.24 -27.81 -1.28
N LEU A 465 -7.29 -27.72 -0.33
CA LEU A 465 -5.89 -27.40 -0.62
C LEU A 465 -5.24 -28.49 -1.48
N TRP A 466 -5.43 -29.76 -1.11
CA TRP A 466 -4.92 -30.90 -1.89
C TRP A 466 -5.48 -30.94 -3.31
N LYS A 467 -6.78 -30.66 -3.49
CA LYS A 467 -7.38 -30.51 -4.83
C LYS A 467 -6.68 -29.41 -5.65
N LEU A 468 -6.31 -28.29 -5.02
CA LEU A 468 -5.58 -27.21 -5.69
C LEU A 468 -4.14 -27.63 -6.05
N ILE A 469 -3.46 -28.36 -5.16
CA ILE A 469 -2.12 -28.93 -5.41
C ILE A 469 -2.17 -29.91 -6.59
N ASP A 470 -3.12 -30.84 -6.56
CA ASP A 470 -3.31 -31.83 -7.63
C ASP A 470 -3.59 -31.14 -8.97
N TRP A 471 -4.41 -30.08 -8.99
CA TRP A 471 -4.68 -29.29 -10.19
C TRP A 471 -3.41 -28.68 -10.80
N TYR A 472 -2.51 -28.14 -9.97
CA TYR A 472 -1.25 -27.57 -10.45
C TYR A 472 -0.27 -28.63 -10.92
N ASN A 473 -0.15 -29.75 -10.21
CA ASN A 473 0.74 -30.86 -10.58
C ASN A 473 0.31 -31.50 -11.92
N ILE A 474 -0.99 -31.58 -12.20
CA ILE A 474 -1.51 -32.06 -13.50
C ILE A 474 -1.17 -31.07 -14.62
N LYS A 475 -1.25 -29.76 -14.37
CA LYS A 475 -1.03 -28.73 -15.39
C LYS A 475 0.45 -28.45 -15.68
N ASP A 476 1.34 -28.73 -14.74
CA ASP A 476 2.77 -28.44 -14.82
C ASP A 476 3.55 -29.54 -14.09
N SER A 477 3.96 -30.56 -14.83
CA SER A 477 4.66 -31.74 -14.29
C SER A 477 5.98 -31.41 -13.60
N ASN A 478 6.55 -30.23 -13.85
CA ASN A 478 7.80 -29.80 -13.23
C ASN A 478 7.62 -29.25 -11.81
N LEU A 479 6.41 -28.88 -11.40
CA LEU A 479 6.16 -28.29 -10.07
C LEU A 479 6.27 -29.33 -8.94
N ASN A 480 5.81 -30.56 -9.18
CA ASN A 480 5.82 -31.69 -8.25
C ASN A 480 5.60 -31.32 -6.76
N LEU A 481 4.51 -30.60 -6.48
CA LEU A 481 4.17 -30.11 -5.14
C LEU A 481 3.71 -31.27 -4.25
N GLU A 482 4.36 -31.44 -3.10
CA GLU A 482 4.02 -32.47 -2.11
C GLU A 482 2.76 -32.10 -1.30
N LYS A 483 1.89 -33.08 -1.05
CA LYS A 483 0.72 -32.92 -0.17
C LYS A 483 1.10 -33.26 1.28
N LYS A 484 1.28 -32.24 2.11
CA LYS A 484 1.57 -32.45 3.54
C LYS A 484 0.31 -32.84 4.33
N PRO A 485 0.46 -33.63 5.41
CA PRO A 485 -0.66 -34.03 6.26
C PRO A 485 -1.19 -32.87 7.12
N LEU A 486 -2.27 -33.12 7.86
CA LEU A 486 -2.79 -32.21 8.87
C LEU A 486 -1.75 -31.93 9.96
N ASN A 487 -1.68 -30.69 10.41
CA ASN A 487 -0.79 -30.30 11.50
C ASN A 487 -1.40 -30.66 12.86
N THR A 488 -0.72 -31.55 13.59
CA THR A 488 -1.10 -32.02 14.93
C THR A 488 -0.24 -31.42 16.05
N SER A 489 0.59 -30.41 15.76
CA SER A 489 1.40 -29.75 16.80
C SER A 489 0.53 -29.09 17.87
N ASN A 490 1.08 -28.76 19.04
CA ASN A 490 0.32 -28.07 20.08
C ASN A 490 -0.18 -26.69 19.58
N LEU A 491 -1.46 -26.36 19.83
CA LEU A 491 -2.07 -25.09 19.41
C LEU A 491 -1.34 -23.87 19.97
N THR A 492 -0.62 -23.99 21.09
CA THR A 492 0.15 -22.89 21.69
C THR A 492 1.49 -22.63 21.02
N SER A 493 1.89 -23.45 20.04
CA SER A 493 3.20 -23.33 19.36
C SER A 493 3.18 -22.41 18.13
N ASP A 494 1.99 -22.06 17.63
CA ASP A 494 1.85 -21.27 16.42
C ASP A 494 0.60 -20.36 16.41
N ALA A 495 0.54 -19.48 15.42
CA ALA A 495 -0.50 -18.48 15.25
C ALA A 495 -1.79 -19.01 14.59
N TRP A 496 -1.93 -20.32 14.36
CA TRP A 496 -3.08 -20.88 13.64
C TRP A 496 -4.40 -20.54 14.32
N LEU A 497 -4.49 -20.72 15.64
CA LEU A 497 -5.73 -20.45 16.36
C LEU A 497 -6.06 -18.95 16.36
N SER A 498 -5.07 -18.05 16.32
CA SER A 498 -5.32 -16.61 16.17
C SER A 498 -6.06 -16.31 14.86
N GLY A 499 -5.57 -16.83 13.72
CA GLY A 499 -6.23 -16.67 12.43
C GLY A 499 -7.63 -17.28 12.39
N PHE A 500 -7.80 -18.45 13.02
CA PHE A 500 -9.10 -19.13 13.10
C PHE A 500 -10.10 -18.35 13.98
N VAL A 501 -9.65 -17.79 15.11
CA VAL A 501 -10.45 -16.90 15.98
C VAL A 501 -10.84 -15.62 15.26
N GLU A 502 -9.94 -15.05 14.45
CA GLU A 502 -10.25 -13.87 13.62
C GLU A 502 -11.44 -14.13 12.69
N ALA A 503 -11.50 -15.33 12.09
CA ALA A 503 -12.64 -15.73 11.28
C ALA A 503 -13.90 -16.01 12.12
N ASP A 504 -13.85 -16.97 13.05
CA ASP A 504 -15.06 -17.59 13.61
C ASP A 504 -15.25 -17.38 15.13
N GLY A 505 -14.28 -16.77 15.81
CA GLY A 505 -14.35 -16.51 17.25
C GLY A 505 -15.31 -15.38 17.63
N HIS A 506 -15.88 -15.45 18.83
CA HIS A 506 -16.77 -14.43 19.37
C HIS A 506 -16.45 -14.12 20.85
N PHE A 507 -16.16 -12.85 21.14
CA PHE A 507 -15.97 -12.35 22.49
C PHE A 507 -17.29 -11.79 23.03
N SER A 508 -17.82 -12.42 24.08
CA SER A 508 -19.14 -12.14 24.61
C SER A 508 -19.08 -11.60 26.04
N VAL A 509 -19.73 -10.47 26.27
CA VAL A 509 -19.97 -9.90 27.61
C VAL A 509 -21.47 -9.79 27.82
N ARG A 510 -21.99 -10.61 28.76
CA ARG A 510 -23.41 -10.62 29.15
C ARG A 510 -23.59 -9.89 30.47
N THR A 511 -24.62 -9.07 30.53
CA THR A 511 -25.06 -8.37 31.74
C THR A 511 -26.54 -8.69 31.93
N THR A 512 -26.90 -9.10 33.12
CA THR A 512 -28.29 -9.34 33.55
C THR A 512 -28.56 -8.42 34.72
N LYS A 513 -29.60 -7.58 34.60
CA LYS A 513 -30.06 -6.68 35.66
C LYS A 513 -31.56 -6.90 35.81
N ASN A 514 -31.92 -7.69 36.81
CA ASN A 514 -33.30 -7.91 37.23
C ASN A 514 -33.41 -7.51 38.71
N ASP A 515 -34.63 -7.25 39.20
CA ASP A 515 -34.87 -6.84 40.60
C ASP A 515 -34.25 -7.80 41.64
N LYS A 516 -34.12 -9.09 41.28
CA LYS A 516 -33.57 -10.15 42.13
C LYS A 516 -32.08 -10.40 41.99
N SER A 517 -31.46 -10.08 40.85
CA SER A 517 -30.06 -10.43 40.61
C SER A 517 -29.38 -9.55 39.57
N THR A 518 -28.19 -9.07 39.92
CA THR A 518 -27.25 -8.46 38.99
C THR A 518 -26.15 -9.46 38.70
N ARG A 519 -25.96 -9.85 37.43
CA ARG A 519 -24.93 -10.81 37.04
C ARG A 519 -24.20 -10.34 35.79
N ILE A 520 -22.89 -10.50 35.81
CA ILE A 520 -22.00 -10.19 34.71
C ILE A 520 -21.29 -11.49 34.32
N GLU A 521 -21.30 -11.81 33.04
CA GLU A 521 -20.60 -12.97 32.50
C GLU A 521 -19.71 -12.54 31.34
N CYS A 522 -18.50 -13.09 31.29
CA CYS A 522 -17.51 -12.78 30.26
C CYS A 522 -16.99 -14.10 29.67
N LYS A 523 -17.25 -14.35 28.39
CA LYS A 523 -17.03 -15.66 27.76
C LYS A 523 -16.54 -15.51 26.33
N PHE A 524 -15.64 -16.39 25.92
CA PHE A 524 -15.29 -16.59 24.52
C PHE A 524 -16.14 -17.75 23.98
N GLU A 525 -16.58 -17.66 22.74
CA GLU A 525 -17.35 -18.69 22.05
C GLU A 525 -16.85 -18.87 20.61
N LEU A 526 -16.78 -20.13 20.17
CA LEU A 526 -16.52 -20.52 18.81
C LEU A 526 -17.50 -21.61 18.41
N SER A 527 -18.13 -21.48 17.24
CA SER A 527 -19.06 -22.48 16.73
C SER A 527 -18.68 -22.88 15.29
N GLN A 528 -18.78 -24.18 15.01
CA GLN A 528 -18.62 -24.72 13.66
C GLN A 528 -19.66 -25.80 13.38
N ARG A 529 -20.02 -25.99 12.12
CA ARG A 529 -20.86 -27.12 11.69
C ARG A 529 -20.24 -28.46 12.14
N GLN A 530 -21.07 -29.44 12.49
CA GLN A 530 -20.56 -30.74 12.92
C GLN A 530 -19.87 -31.51 11.79
N ILE A 531 -20.48 -31.47 10.60
CA ILE A 531 -20.01 -32.14 9.40
C ILE A 531 -19.75 -31.07 8.34
N ASP A 532 -18.58 -31.11 7.71
CA ASP A 532 -18.21 -30.22 6.61
C ASP A 532 -18.95 -30.58 5.30
N HIS A 533 -18.75 -29.79 4.25
CA HIS A 533 -19.37 -30.06 2.95
C HIS A 533 -18.91 -31.36 2.27
N ASN A 534 -17.84 -31.99 2.76
CA ASN A 534 -17.29 -33.24 2.24
C ASN A 534 -17.61 -34.44 3.16
N GLY A 535 -18.52 -34.30 4.13
CA GLY A 535 -18.90 -35.39 5.03
C GLY A 535 -17.90 -35.68 6.15
N LYS A 536 -16.94 -34.79 6.42
CA LYS A 536 -15.91 -34.96 7.46
C LYS A 536 -16.30 -34.22 8.74
N SER A 537 -16.00 -34.83 9.89
CA SER A 537 -16.30 -34.23 11.19
C SER A 537 -15.32 -33.12 11.54
N ASN A 538 -15.85 -32.02 12.09
CA ASN A 538 -15.06 -30.94 12.67
C ASN A 538 -14.73 -31.14 14.17
N LEU A 539 -15.12 -32.28 14.76
CA LEU A 539 -14.97 -32.53 16.20
C LEU A 539 -13.51 -32.49 16.65
N TYR A 540 -12.62 -33.19 15.93
CA TYR A 540 -11.23 -33.41 16.33
C TYR A 540 -10.46 -32.13 16.66
N PHE A 541 -10.47 -31.13 15.76
CA PHE A 541 -9.73 -29.89 16.02
C PHE A 541 -10.43 -29.01 17.07
N LEU A 542 -11.76 -29.12 17.21
CA LEU A 542 -12.51 -28.41 18.25
C LEU A 542 -12.22 -28.98 19.64
N GLU A 543 -11.95 -30.29 19.75
CA GLU A 543 -11.50 -30.92 20.99
C GLU A 543 -10.13 -30.38 21.43
N ASN A 544 -9.19 -30.24 20.50
CA ASN A 544 -7.89 -29.59 20.79
C ASN A 544 -8.06 -28.15 21.30
N ILE A 545 -8.99 -27.38 20.70
CA ILE A 545 -9.31 -26.01 21.17
C ILE A 545 -9.98 -26.07 22.56
N ALA A 546 -10.87 -27.02 22.79
CA ALA A 546 -11.54 -27.19 24.06
C ALA A 546 -10.57 -27.55 25.20
N GLU A 547 -9.57 -28.40 24.92
CA GLU A 547 -8.48 -28.74 25.83
C GLU A 547 -7.69 -27.48 26.25
N LEU A 548 -7.26 -26.66 25.27
CA LEU A 548 -6.58 -25.39 25.53
C LEU A 548 -7.41 -24.46 26.43
N LEU A 549 -8.73 -24.40 26.18
CA LEU A 549 -9.67 -23.57 26.92
C LEU A 549 -10.15 -24.21 28.23
N SER A 550 -9.65 -25.40 28.59
CA SER A 550 -10.06 -26.18 29.77
C SER A 550 -11.59 -26.33 29.85
N THR A 551 -12.20 -26.68 28.71
CA THR A 551 -13.64 -26.85 28.52
C THR A 551 -13.92 -28.09 27.67
N VAL A 552 -15.19 -28.34 27.34
CA VAL A 552 -15.61 -29.44 26.48
C VAL A 552 -16.37 -28.91 25.27
N VAL A 553 -16.27 -29.62 24.15
CA VAL A 553 -17.08 -29.37 22.96
C VAL A 553 -18.52 -29.79 23.26
N LYS A 554 -19.50 -28.94 22.94
CA LYS A 554 -20.92 -29.26 23.08
C LYS A 554 -21.61 -29.29 21.71
N PRO A 555 -22.34 -30.37 21.37
CA PRO A 555 -23.24 -30.35 20.23
C PRO A 555 -24.40 -29.40 20.53
N VAL A 556 -24.73 -28.54 19.57
CA VAL A 556 -25.83 -27.59 19.65
C VAL A 556 -26.62 -27.64 18.35
N ARG A 557 -27.92 -27.32 18.43
CA ARG A 557 -28.81 -27.34 17.25
C ARG A 557 -28.87 -28.72 16.57
N VAL A 558 -28.74 -29.80 17.35
CA VAL A 558 -28.73 -31.19 16.82
C VAL A 558 -30.03 -31.49 16.06
N ASP A 559 -31.15 -30.98 16.55
CA ASP A 559 -32.47 -31.17 15.93
C ASP A 559 -32.76 -30.18 14.77
N LYS A 560 -31.75 -29.40 14.33
CA LYS A 560 -31.91 -28.43 13.23
C LYS A 560 -31.16 -28.91 11.99
N PRO A 561 -31.56 -28.45 10.78
CA PRO A 561 -30.92 -28.86 9.53
C PRO A 561 -29.40 -28.62 9.46
N ASN A 562 -28.90 -27.67 10.26
CA ASN A 562 -27.49 -27.31 10.33
C ASN A 562 -27.00 -27.53 11.77
N PRO A 563 -26.65 -28.76 12.17
CA PRO A 563 -26.13 -29.05 13.49
C PRO A 563 -24.71 -28.48 13.65
N GLU A 564 -24.42 -27.97 14.83
CA GLU A 564 -23.16 -27.28 15.14
C GLU A 564 -22.49 -27.91 16.38
N TYR A 565 -21.18 -27.78 16.46
CA TYR A 565 -20.39 -27.90 17.66
C TYR A 565 -20.06 -26.50 18.18
N ARG A 566 -20.11 -26.35 19.51
CA ARG A 566 -19.76 -25.13 20.19
C ARG A 566 -18.68 -25.39 21.23
N VAL A 567 -17.64 -24.57 21.21
CA VAL A 567 -16.64 -24.47 22.26
C VAL A 567 -16.77 -23.11 22.91
N ARG A 568 -16.83 -23.07 24.24
CA ARG A 568 -16.90 -21.81 24.98
C ARG A 568 -16.12 -21.89 26.29
N THR A 569 -15.57 -20.77 26.71
CA THR A 569 -14.98 -20.67 28.04
C THR A 569 -16.09 -20.69 29.10
N THR A 570 -15.86 -21.45 30.16
CA THR A 570 -16.78 -21.64 31.29
C THR A 570 -16.15 -21.22 32.62
N SER A 571 -14.83 -21.10 32.68
CA SER A 571 -14.04 -20.81 33.87
C SER A 571 -13.08 -19.64 33.65
N LEU A 572 -12.63 -19.02 34.74
CA LEU A 572 -11.58 -18.00 34.69
C LEU A 572 -10.28 -18.57 34.12
N LYS A 573 -9.94 -19.83 34.46
CA LYS A 573 -8.75 -20.52 33.94
C LYS A 573 -8.78 -20.62 32.41
N GLY A 574 -9.92 -20.98 31.82
CA GLY A 574 -10.08 -21.02 30.37
C GLY A 574 -9.92 -19.65 29.71
N ASN A 575 -10.44 -18.58 30.35
CA ASN A 575 -10.24 -17.22 29.88
C ASN A 575 -8.76 -16.80 29.93
N LEU A 576 -8.04 -17.17 31.01
CA LEU A 576 -6.61 -16.88 31.17
C LEU A 576 -5.74 -17.61 30.15
N ASN A 577 -6.05 -18.87 29.85
CA ASN A 577 -5.33 -19.63 28.83
C ASN A 577 -5.49 -18.98 27.45
N LEU A 578 -6.72 -18.58 27.08
CA LEU A 578 -6.99 -17.88 25.82
C LEU A 578 -6.25 -16.54 25.76
N GLU A 579 -6.29 -15.76 26.84
CA GLU A 579 -5.59 -14.50 26.92
C GLU A 579 -4.08 -14.68 26.75
N SER A 580 -3.48 -15.64 27.44
CA SER A 580 -2.05 -15.95 27.29
C SER A 580 -1.71 -16.31 25.84
N TYR A 581 -2.57 -17.09 25.19
CA TYR A 581 -2.39 -17.46 23.78
C TYR A 581 -2.45 -16.23 22.87
N LEU A 582 -3.50 -15.41 22.98
CA LEU A 582 -3.71 -14.24 22.10
C LEU A 582 -2.77 -13.07 22.41
N ASN A 583 -2.14 -13.03 23.59
CA ASN A 583 -1.05 -12.09 23.86
C ASN A 583 0.24 -12.52 23.16
N ASN A 584 0.49 -13.83 23.02
CA ASN A 584 1.63 -14.37 22.27
C ASN A 584 1.39 -14.31 20.74
N TYR A 585 0.16 -14.58 20.31
CA TYR A 585 -0.27 -14.58 18.91
C TYR A 585 -1.45 -13.62 18.73
N PRO A 586 -1.21 -12.33 18.44
CA PRO A 586 -2.25 -11.32 18.43
C PRO A 586 -3.26 -11.51 17.29
N LEU A 587 -4.47 -11.01 17.53
CA LEU A 587 -5.47 -10.74 16.50
C LEU A 587 -5.13 -9.43 15.78
N PHE A 588 -5.60 -9.27 14.55
CA PHE A 588 -5.27 -8.10 13.72
C PHE A 588 -6.50 -7.38 13.17
N GLY A 589 -7.66 -8.04 13.07
CA GLY A 589 -8.89 -7.39 12.66
C GLY A 589 -9.50 -6.53 13.77
N SER A 590 -10.71 -6.02 13.52
CA SER A 590 -11.49 -5.30 14.52
C SER A 590 -11.76 -6.14 15.78
N LYS A 591 -11.71 -7.47 15.65
CA LYS A 591 -11.88 -8.41 16.75
C LYS A 591 -10.79 -8.29 17.82
N TYR A 592 -9.61 -7.78 17.46
CA TYR A 592 -8.57 -7.42 18.43
C TYR A 592 -9.08 -6.38 19.45
N LEU A 593 -9.84 -5.39 19.00
CA LEU A 593 -10.40 -4.37 19.88
C LEU A 593 -11.47 -4.96 20.81
N ASP A 594 -12.26 -5.90 20.29
CA ASP A 594 -13.25 -6.62 21.08
C ASP A 594 -12.56 -7.52 22.12
N PHE A 595 -11.45 -8.16 21.76
CA PHE A 595 -10.59 -8.89 22.68
C PHE A 595 -10.03 -7.99 23.79
N LYS A 596 -9.58 -6.77 23.48
CA LYS A 596 -9.09 -5.83 24.51
C LYS A 596 -10.19 -5.39 25.48
N CYS A 597 -11.36 -5.03 24.99
CA CYS A 597 -12.50 -4.73 25.84
C CYS A 597 -12.93 -5.96 26.68
N TRP A 598 -12.82 -7.16 26.11
CA TRP A 598 -13.10 -8.40 26.83
C TRP A 598 -12.07 -8.64 27.95
N ILE A 599 -10.77 -8.41 27.71
CA ILE A 599 -9.72 -8.49 28.74
C ILE A 599 -10.00 -7.52 29.89
N GLU A 600 -10.39 -6.27 29.61
CA GLU A 600 -10.73 -5.31 30.68
C GLU A 600 -11.78 -5.83 31.65
N VAL A 601 -12.75 -6.62 31.14
CA VAL A 601 -13.76 -7.28 31.97
C VAL A 601 -13.16 -8.50 32.69
N VAL A 602 -12.34 -9.32 32.00
CA VAL A 602 -11.65 -10.47 32.62
C VAL A 602 -10.74 -10.02 33.79
N ASP A 603 -10.05 -8.89 33.67
CA ASP A 603 -9.17 -8.33 34.72
C ASP A 603 -9.93 -7.99 36.02
N LEU A 604 -11.21 -7.65 35.93
CA LEU A 604 -12.06 -7.49 37.12
C LEU A 604 -12.22 -8.83 37.86
N PHE A 605 -12.40 -9.93 37.13
CA PHE A 605 -12.45 -11.27 37.70
C PHE A 605 -11.08 -11.71 38.25
N LYS A 606 -9.98 -11.41 37.57
CA LYS A 606 -8.63 -11.75 38.04
C LYS A 606 -8.24 -11.07 39.33
N SER A 607 -8.55 -9.79 39.46
CA SER A 607 -8.13 -8.97 40.60
C SER A 607 -8.95 -9.20 41.87
N GLY A 608 -9.98 -10.06 41.82
CA GLY A 608 -10.94 -10.26 42.91
C GLY A 608 -11.85 -9.05 43.16
N LYS A 609 -11.72 -7.98 42.36
CA LYS A 609 -12.51 -6.73 42.48
C LYS A 609 -13.89 -6.83 41.83
N MET A 610 -14.32 -8.04 41.46
CA MET A 610 -15.55 -8.28 40.75
C MET A 610 -16.74 -8.26 41.69
N ASP A 611 -17.39 -7.11 41.81
CA ASP A 611 -18.72 -6.96 42.40
C ASP A 611 -19.74 -6.70 41.29
N HIS A 612 -20.67 -7.64 41.11
CA HIS A 612 -21.66 -7.56 40.05
C HIS A 612 -22.54 -6.31 40.12
N LYS A 613 -22.86 -5.80 41.31
CA LYS A 613 -23.70 -4.59 41.46
C LYS A 613 -22.88 -3.34 41.22
N LEU A 614 -21.69 -3.24 41.80
CA LEU A 614 -20.86 -2.04 41.69
C LEU A 614 -20.26 -1.88 40.29
N ASN A 615 -19.88 -2.97 39.63
CA ASN A 615 -19.18 -2.90 38.34
C ASN A 615 -20.11 -2.90 37.13
N ILE A 616 -21.43 -3.10 37.28
CA ILE A 616 -22.32 -3.28 36.13
C ILE A 616 -22.34 -2.07 35.18
N GLU A 617 -22.38 -0.85 35.71
CA GLU A 617 -22.41 0.36 34.87
C GLU A 617 -21.12 0.50 34.06
N LYS A 618 -19.98 0.23 34.69
CA LYS A 618 -18.67 0.17 34.01
C LYS A 618 -18.68 -0.88 32.89
N VAL A 619 -19.15 -2.09 33.17
CA VAL A 619 -19.19 -3.17 32.17
C VAL A 619 -20.20 -2.89 31.06
N ILE A 620 -21.32 -2.24 31.35
CA ILE A 620 -22.28 -1.78 30.32
C ILE A 620 -21.61 -0.79 29.37
N LYS A 621 -20.80 0.14 29.89
CA LYS A 621 -20.03 1.10 29.08
C LYS A 621 -18.97 0.41 28.21
N ILE A 622 -18.29 -0.61 28.72
CA ILE A 622 -17.35 -1.41 27.92
C ILE A 622 -18.11 -2.14 26.81
N LYS A 623 -19.20 -2.82 27.17
CA LYS A 623 -20.06 -3.58 26.25
C LYS A 623 -20.69 -2.70 25.15
N SER A 624 -21.00 -1.44 25.41
CA SER A 624 -21.52 -0.52 24.38
C SER A 624 -20.49 -0.18 23.31
N ASN A 625 -19.20 -0.40 23.58
CA ASN A 625 -18.11 -0.16 22.65
C ASN A 625 -17.55 -1.45 22.03
N MET A 626 -18.25 -2.59 22.11
CA MET A 626 -17.80 -3.90 21.61
C MET A 626 -18.68 -4.44 20.46
N ASN A 627 -18.09 -5.31 19.66
CA ASN A 627 -18.75 -6.08 18.60
C ASN A 627 -19.51 -5.16 17.63
N ASP A 628 -20.79 -5.45 17.35
CA ASP A 628 -21.61 -4.68 16.40
C ASP A 628 -21.96 -3.27 16.89
N LYS A 629 -21.77 -2.97 18.19
CA LYS A 629 -22.03 -1.64 18.75
C LYS A 629 -20.84 -0.69 18.61
N ARG A 630 -19.67 -1.21 18.24
CA ARG A 630 -18.44 -0.41 18.11
C ARG A 630 -18.53 0.50 16.89
N THR A 631 -18.34 1.80 17.12
CA THR A 631 -18.32 2.83 16.07
C THR A 631 -16.92 3.42 15.84
N ILE A 632 -16.03 3.32 16.83
CA ILE A 632 -14.66 3.85 16.78
C ILE A 632 -13.67 2.69 16.66
N PHE A 633 -12.80 2.76 15.65
CA PHE A 633 -11.75 1.77 15.38
C PHE A 633 -10.38 2.44 15.44
N VAL A 634 -9.49 1.90 16.26
CA VAL A 634 -8.07 2.27 16.34
C VAL A 634 -7.26 1.08 15.85
N TRP A 635 -6.29 1.31 14.96
CA TRP A 635 -5.60 0.23 14.24
C TRP A 635 -4.10 0.15 14.55
N ASP A 636 -3.65 0.77 15.64
CA ASP A 636 -2.22 0.85 16.01
C ASP A 636 -1.56 -0.53 16.18
N HIS A 637 -2.34 -1.55 16.54
CA HIS A 637 -1.85 -2.93 16.70
C HIS A 637 -1.41 -3.57 15.38
N LEU A 638 -1.89 -3.07 14.24
CA LEU A 638 -1.47 -3.54 12.92
C LEU A 638 0.00 -3.28 12.62
N ASN A 639 0.66 -2.40 13.38
CA ASN A 639 2.11 -2.15 13.25
C ASN A 639 2.95 -3.38 13.60
N ASN A 640 2.38 -4.30 14.38
CA ASN A 640 2.99 -5.56 14.76
C ASN A 640 2.55 -6.72 13.84
N PHE A 641 1.91 -6.43 12.71
CA PHE A 641 1.55 -7.46 11.74
C PHE A 641 2.78 -8.19 11.21
N TYR A 642 2.60 -9.47 10.87
CA TYR A 642 3.67 -10.28 10.32
C TYR A 642 4.26 -9.63 9.07
N ASN A 643 5.59 -9.64 8.97
CA ASN A 643 6.31 -9.08 7.83
C ASN A 643 7.17 -10.20 7.24
N LEU A 644 6.94 -10.50 5.96
CA LEU A 644 7.66 -11.56 5.24
C LEU A 644 9.16 -11.25 5.02
N ASP A 645 9.57 -9.99 5.13
CA ASP A 645 10.94 -9.53 4.83
C ASP A 645 11.81 -9.26 6.06
N LYS A 646 11.29 -9.42 7.29
CA LYS A 646 12.01 -9.07 8.51
C LYS A 646 12.94 -10.17 9.02
#